data_AF-A0A9Q8SC63-F1
#
_entry.id   AF-A0A9Q8SC63-F1
#
_cell.length_a   1.000
_cell.length_b   1.000
_cell.length_c   1.000
_cell.angle_alpha   90.00
_cell.angle_beta   90.00
_cell.angle_gamma   90.00
#
_symmetry.space_group_name_H-M   'P 1'
#
loop_
_entity.id
_entity.type
_entity.pdbx_description
1 polymer ?
#
loop_
_entity_poly.entity_id
_entity_poly.type
_entity_poly.pdbx_seq_one_letter_code
_entity_poly.pdbx_strand_id
1 'polypeptide(L)'
;MKIKAISRSVEAYQPPGANAQKLPRNLDPAQHPMERAREYTKALNAVKLERMHAAPFIGQMGSGHVEGVYSMAKDPNSLKHMASASADGVIKAFDLTSRAEIWQTKSAHSNIVRSLCWTKDGKLLSAAADKTIKLWDPYNTPGDSPPISSWLGTNGFLSLSHHRTRNAFAASSSSSEIAIYDLERQSAAPEVLRWPNATDSINCVSFNQVEQSVLGSTGDDRSIVLWDVRTAMPLTKTTMTFTCNSLAWNPMEAFNFVVGSEDHNCYMFDMRKMDRALNVFKGHVAAVMSVEFSPTGEELVSGSYDRTVRIWNRDQGHSRDMYHTKRMQRVFSTMFSPDSKYVLSGSDDGNVRVWRSNATDRSGIRSAKQRQALEYNEALVERYSHMPEVRRIKKHRHLPKVIKKAGEIKNIELSSIKRREENERRHTKKQFERRKGEREKQILARENLTAALTGAGSRLVWPWKMGGCQGLRGVLVVVPPGVSRGSCHQGGAPRTLGHRFNASGPSTCDEFPPERQAPLVAQSRFGCALLRLIFSSYTARPLAPPPRPLPPAILPQTSAMEYPRPPQSDSWFAPLSLDLLVKVFKITFFHPFVSWIIPLCFRAQALRWDAPPMLVSIAWACFITVCWIAQAVNLRIAYGLPREVDLTEEVIVITGGASGLGLLIAEVYGMRGATVAVLDVNDMENGEARGVTFYKCDVTDKAQVARVAAQIERDLGTPTVLINNAAIVKGKSLLDLEFEEIEKSITTNLTAHFYTLKTFLPPMIRGGNGGTIVTMSSVLGHLGAASLTDYAAAKAGVTALHKSLTAELAASHPEIRTILVEPGQLSTPLFYGVQTPHAFVAPVVEPVDVCKEVIAAIDAGKSAHVAMPLYARWIHWYNVLPVAVQQIARKVARVDTSMQTFIGRQERGMSEKNGSLI
;
A
#
# COMPACT_ATOMS: atom_id res chain seq x y z
N MET A 1 -56.97 -3.96 -49.08
CA MET A 1 -55.68 -3.69 -48.40
C MET A 1 -55.52 -4.72 -47.28
N LYS A 2 -54.34 -5.34 -47.08
CA LYS A 2 -54.12 -6.33 -45.99
C LYS A 2 -53.48 -5.64 -44.78
N ILE A 3 -54.31 -5.15 -43.86
CA ILE A 3 -53.86 -4.48 -42.63
C ILE A 3 -53.63 -5.53 -41.54
N LYS A 4 -52.48 -5.48 -40.86
CA LYS A 4 -52.16 -6.35 -39.70
C LYS A 4 -51.42 -5.54 -38.63
N ALA A 5 -52.05 -5.38 -37.47
CA ALA A 5 -51.45 -4.77 -36.28
C ALA A 5 -50.83 -5.83 -35.35
N ILE A 6 -50.04 -5.38 -34.37
CA ILE A 6 -49.48 -6.23 -33.31
C ILE A 6 -50.53 -6.34 -32.18
N SER A 7 -51.31 -7.42 -32.18
CA SER A 7 -52.14 -7.80 -31.03
C SER A 7 -51.28 -8.36 -29.89
N ARG A 8 -51.59 -7.98 -28.65
CA ARG A 8 -50.96 -8.49 -27.42
C ARG A 8 -52.05 -8.91 -26.43
N SER A 9 -52.25 -10.21 -26.21
CA SER A 9 -53.17 -10.69 -25.18
C SER A 9 -52.54 -10.58 -23.79
N VAL A 10 -53.37 -10.44 -22.75
CA VAL A 10 -52.91 -10.44 -21.35
C VAL A 10 -52.24 -11.79 -21.00
N GLU A 11 -52.80 -12.88 -21.53
CA GLU A 11 -52.30 -14.26 -21.41
C GLU A 11 -50.83 -14.43 -21.83
N ALA A 12 -50.34 -13.60 -22.77
CA ALA A 12 -48.95 -13.63 -23.23
C ALA A 12 -47.95 -13.18 -22.14
N TYR A 13 -48.44 -12.45 -21.12
CA TYR A 13 -47.67 -11.92 -19.98
C TYR A 13 -48.05 -12.58 -18.66
N GLN A 14 -49.33 -12.91 -18.47
CA GLN A 14 -49.84 -13.60 -17.28
C GLN A 14 -50.76 -14.75 -17.71
N PRO A 15 -50.26 -16.00 -17.75
CA PRO A 15 -51.08 -17.14 -18.15
C PRO A 15 -52.22 -17.39 -17.14
N PRO A 16 -53.44 -17.72 -17.60
CA PRO A 16 -54.58 -17.90 -16.72
C PRO A 16 -54.35 -19.05 -15.72
N GLY A 17 -54.76 -18.84 -14.47
CA GLY A 17 -54.57 -19.81 -13.38
C GLY A 17 -53.16 -19.85 -12.77
N ALA A 18 -52.21 -19.01 -13.22
CA ALA A 18 -50.83 -19.00 -12.72
C ALA A 18 -50.40 -17.65 -12.13
N ASN A 19 -49.80 -17.68 -10.93
CA ASN A 19 -49.27 -16.51 -10.24
C ASN A 19 -47.89 -16.05 -10.76
N ALA A 20 -47.29 -16.79 -11.69
CA ALA A 20 -45.97 -16.49 -12.25
C ALA A 20 -46.07 -15.64 -13.52
N GLN A 21 -45.63 -14.37 -13.43
CA GLN A 21 -45.55 -13.48 -14.59
C GLN A 21 -44.48 -13.95 -15.59
N LYS A 22 -44.85 -14.02 -16.86
CA LYS A 22 -43.96 -14.36 -17.97
C LYS A 22 -43.23 -13.10 -18.42
N LEU A 23 -41.91 -13.12 -18.31
CA LEU A 23 -41.02 -12.00 -18.68
C LEU A 23 -40.42 -12.25 -20.09
N PRO A 24 -41.05 -11.78 -21.18
CA PRO A 24 -40.45 -11.85 -22.51
C PRO A 24 -39.19 -10.99 -22.57
N ARG A 25 -38.13 -11.50 -23.21
CA ARG A 25 -36.84 -10.82 -23.33
C ARG A 25 -36.47 -10.66 -24.80
N ASN A 26 -36.33 -9.41 -25.24
CA ASN A 26 -35.54 -9.10 -26.44
C ASN A 26 -34.08 -8.88 -26.01
N LEU A 27 -33.14 -9.28 -26.88
CA LEU A 27 -31.68 -9.16 -26.68
C LEU A 27 -31.03 -8.15 -27.65
N ASP A 28 -31.83 -7.49 -28.49
CA ASP A 28 -31.43 -6.38 -29.36
C ASP A 28 -30.68 -5.27 -28.58
N PRO A 29 -29.40 -4.98 -28.92
CA PRO A 29 -28.62 -3.91 -28.30
C PRO A 29 -29.29 -2.52 -28.35
N ALA A 30 -30.13 -2.23 -29.34
CA ALA A 30 -30.84 -0.95 -29.43
C ALA A 30 -31.86 -0.77 -28.28
N GLN A 31 -32.42 -1.86 -27.76
CA GLN A 31 -33.28 -1.85 -26.57
C GLN A 31 -32.47 -1.92 -25.26
N HIS A 32 -31.15 -2.09 -25.34
CA HIS A 32 -30.23 -2.24 -24.22
C HIS A 32 -29.03 -1.27 -24.31
N PRO A 33 -29.25 0.06 -24.43
CA PRO A 33 -28.17 1.03 -24.55
C PRO A 33 -27.23 1.04 -23.33
N MET A 34 -26.07 1.71 -23.46
CA MET A 34 -25.11 1.95 -22.38
C MET A 34 -24.60 0.67 -21.69
N GLU A 35 -24.36 -0.41 -22.44
CA GLU A 35 -23.90 -1.72 -21.91
C GLU A 35 -22.71 -1.55 -20.92
N ARG A 36 -21.67 -0.79 -21.32
CA ARG A 36 -20.40 -0.70 -20.60
C ARG A 36 -20.50 0.16 -19.35
N ALA A 37 -21.36 1.19 -19.37
CA ALA A 37 -21.63 2.00 -18.19
C ALA A 37 -22.49 1.24 -17.17
N ARG A 38 -23.45 0.43 -17.64
CA ARG A 38 -24.25 -0.47 -16.78
C ARG A 38 -23.43 -1.63 -16.22
N GLU A 39 -22.43 -2.14 -16.95
CA GLU A 39 -21.46 -3.09 -16.40
C GLU A 39 -20.46 -2.44 -15.43
N TYR A 40 -19.90 -1.27 -15.75
CA TYR A 40 -18.98 -0.54 -14.86
C TYR A 40 -19.62 -0.18 -13.52
N THR A 41 -20.85 0.35 -13.53
CA THR A 41 -21.58 0.69 -12.30
C THR A 41 -21.92 -0.54 -11.46
N LYS A 42 -22.26 -1.69 -12.09
CA LYS A 42 -22.37 -2.98 -11.39
C LYS A 42 -21.04 -3.44 -10.79
N ALA A 43 -19.93 -3.36 -11.53
CA ALA A 43 -18.60 -3.74 -11.02
C ALA A 43 -18.18 -2.85 -9.83
N LEU A 44 -18.42 -1.54 -9.92
CA LEU A 44 -18.17 -0.58 -8.85
C LEU A 44 -19.02 -0.88 -7.61
N ASN A 45 -20.30 -1.18 -7.79
CA ASN A 45 -21.21 -1.57 -6.70
C ASN A 45 -20.85 -2.93 -6.11
N ALA A 46 -20.42 -3.89 -6.94
CA ALA A 46 -19.93 -5.19 -6.50
C ALA A 46 -18.68 -5.05 -5.61
N VAL A 47 -17.69 -4.23 -5.98
CA VAL A 47 -16.54 -3.95 -5.10
C VAL A 47 -16.95 -3.23 -3.82
N LYS A 48 -17.89 -2.28 -3.88
CA LYS A 48 -18.40 -1.62 -2.66
C LYS A 48 -19.05 -2.64 -1.70
N LEU A 49 -19.91 -3.52 -2.21
CA LEU A 49 -20.53 -4.61 -1.44
C LEU A 49 -19.48 -5.63 -0.94
N GLU A 50 -18.50 -5.99 -1.77
CA GLU A 50 -17.37 -6.86 -1.42
C GLU A 50 -16.62 -6.31 -0.19
N ARG A 51 -16.35 -5.00 -0.18
CA ARG A 51 -15.66 -4.33 0.94
C ARG A 51 -16.56 -4.12 2.16
N MET A 52 -17.86 -3.86 2.00
CA MET A 52 -18.79 -3.76 3.14
C MET A 52 -19.03 -5.10 3.84
N HIS A 53 -19.10 -6.20 3.08
CA HIS A 53 -19.35 -7.53 3.63
C HIS A 53 -18.06 -8.29 4.02
N ALA A 54 -16.88 -7.69 3.87
CA ALA A 54 -15.60 -8.30 4.23
C ALA A 54 -15.43 -8.45 5.76
N ALA A 55 -15.87 -9.59 6.28
CA ALA A 55 -15.82 -9.97 7.69
C ALA A 55 -15.09 -11.33 7.83
N PRO A 56 -13.75 -11.33 7.84
CA PRO A 56 -12.95 -12.56 7.76
C PRO A 56 -12.91 -13.35 9.06
N PHE A 57 -12.93 -12.68 10.23
CA PHE A 57 -12.83 -13.35 11.53
C PHE A 57 -14.10 -14.13 11.85
N ILE A 58 -13.95 -15.39 12.28
CA ILE A 58 -15.05 -16.29 12.69
C ILE A 58 -15.04 -16.51 14.21
N GLY A 59 -13.86 -16.56 14.82
CA GLY A 59 -13.71 -16.81 16.24
C GLY A 59 -12.35 -17.40 16.61
N GLN A 60 -12.30 -17.97 17.80
CA GLN A 60 -11.15 -18.64 18.40
C GLN A 60 -11.51 -20.10 18.73
N MET A 61 -10.50 -20.97 18.80
CA MET A 61 -10.62 -22.33 19.30
C MET A 61 -10.46 -22.36 20.82
N GLY A 62 -11.47 -22.86 21.53
CA GLY A 62 -11.50 -23.01 22.98
C GLY A 62 -11.13 -21.74 23.77
N SER A 63 -10.53 -21.94 24.94
CA SER A 63 -9.83 -20.89 25.70
C SER A 63 -8.48 -20.51 25.07
N GLY A 64 -7.90 -21.37 24.23
CA GLY A 64 -6.52 -21.30 23.77
C GLY A 64 -5.55 -22.13 24.62
N HIS A 65 -4.27 -21.80 24.50
CA HIS A 65 -3.17 -22.28 25.34
C HIS A 65 -2.75 -21.20 26.35
N VAL A 66 -1.87 -21.53 27.30
CA VAL A 66 -1.36 -20.55 28.28
C VAL A 66 -0.25 -19.70 27.65
N GLU A 67 0.71 -20.35 27.00
CA GLU A 67 1.75 -19.66 26.22
C GLU A 67 1.47 -19.67 24.70
N GLY A 68 2.31 -18.99 23.92
CA GLY A 68 2.18 -18.82 22.47
C GLY A 68 2.12 -20.14 21.67
N VAL A 69 1.32 -20.15 20.60
CA VAL A 69 1.12 -21.34 19.75
C VAL A 69 2.17 -21.42 18.65
N TYR A 70 3.22 -22.18 18.91
CA TYR A 70 4.34 -22.36 17.97
C TYR A 70 4.02 -23.32 16.83
N SER A 71 3.26 -24.38 17.07
CA SER A 71 2.95 -25.40 16.06
C SER A 71 1.47 -25.75 15.97
N MET A 72 1.01 -26.08 14.76
CA MET A 72 -0.32 -26.58 14.46
C MET A 72 -0.24 -27.61 13.34
N ALA A 73 -1.14 -28.60 13.35
CA ALA A 73 -1.27 -29.60 12.30
C ALA A 73 -2.74 -29.98 12.08
N LYS A 74 -3.13 -30.17 10.81
CA LYS A 74 -4.46 -30.72 10.43
C LYS A 74 -4.36 -32.21 10.22
N ASP A 75 -5.42 -32.92 10.57
CA ASP A 75 -5.62 -34.30 10.17
C ASP A 75 -5.73 -34.34 8.62
N PRO A 76 -4.94 -35.16 7.90
CA PRO A 76 -4.96 -35.22 6.43
C PRO A 76 -6.14 -36.03 5.86
N ASN A 77 -6.96 -36.63 6.73
CA ASN A 77 -8.12 -37.44 6.39
C ASN A 77 -9.43 -36.82 6.93
N SER A 78 -9.38 -36.08 8.04
CA SER A 78 -10.54 -35.40 8.65
C SER A 78 -10.59 -33.90 8.32
N LEU A 79 -11.72 -33.44 7.76
CA LEU A 79 -11.98 -32.00 7.56
C LEU A 79 -12.11 -31.23 8.90
N LYS A 80 -12.52 -31.90 9.98
CA LYS A 80 -12.92 -31.24 11.23
C LYS A 80 -11.86 -31.26 12.33
N HIS A 81 -10.77 -32.01 12.19
CA HIS A 81 -9.80 -32.20 13.26
C HIS A 81 -8.47 -31.47 13.00
N MET A 82 -8.00 -30.80 14.05
CA MET A 82 -6.70 -30.16 14.10
C MET A 82 -6.07 -30.35 15.48
N ALA A 83 -4.76 -30.23 15.55
CA ALA A 83 -4.01 -30.12 16.80
C ALA A 83 -3.18 -28.83 16.81
N SER A 84 -2.93 -28.30 18.00
CA SER A 84 -1.96 -27.22 18.22
C SER A 84 -1.20 -27.44 19.52
N ALA A 85 0.03 -26.93 19.57
CA ALA A 85 0.91 -27.04 20.72
C ALA A 85 1.58 -25.72 21.04
N SER A 86 1.92 -25.56 22.31
CA SER A 86 2.45 -24.33 22.89
C SER A 86 3.88 -24.53 23.44
N ALA A 87 4.49 -23.43 23.89
CA ALA A 87 5.80 -23.41 24.54
C ALA A 87 5.79 -24.05 25.93
N ASP A 88 4.66 -24.03 26.63
CA ASP A 88 4.44 -24.67 27.93
C ASP A 88 4.55 -26.22 27.92
N GLY A 89 4.74 -26.85 26.76
CA GLY A 89 4.80 -28.30 26.61
C GLY A 89 3.43 -28.97 26.46
N VAL A 90 2.34 -28.19 26.39
CA VAL A 90 0.96 -28.67 26.26
C VAL A 90 0.59 -28.89 24.79
N ILE A 91 -0.15 -29.97 24.55
CA ILE A 91 -0.73 -30.30 23.24
C ILE A 91 -2.25 -30.39 23.39
N LYS A 92 -2.99 -29.81 22.44
CA LYS A 92 -4.46 -29.84 22.38
C LYS A 92 -4.94 -30.24 21.00
N ALA A 93 -5.90 -31.16 20.93
CA ALA A 93 -6.65 -31.49 19.73
C ALA A 93 -8.05 -30.88 19.80
N PHE A 94 -8.54 -30.35 18.68
CA PHE A 94 -9.80 -29.59 18.60
C PHE A 94 -10.72 -30.10 17.49
N ASP A 95 -12.02 -29.88 17.65
CA ASP A 95 -13.00 -29.99 16.57
C ASP A 95 -13.33 -28.60 16.02
N LEU A 96 -13.10 -28.38 14.72
CA LEU A 96 -13.38 -27.13 14.02
C LEU A 96 -14.87 -26.77 13.95
N THR A 97 -15.77 -27.74 14.14
CA THR A 97 -17.22 -27.52 14.07
C THR A 97 -17.77 -26.95 15.38
N SER A 98 -17.44 -27.55 16.53
CA SER A 98 -17.80 -27.03 17.86
C SER A 98 -16.89 -25.89 18.30
N ARG A 99 -15.64 -25.88 17.83
CA ARG A 99 -14.50 -25.07 18.28
C ARG A 99 -14.06 -25.38 19.73
N ALA A 100 -14.48 -26.51 20.28
CA ALA A 100 -14.01 -27.02 21.56
C ALA A 100 -12.73 -27.85 21.41
N GLU A 101 -11.99 -27.99 22.51
CA GLU A 101 -10.97 -29.02 22.65
C GLU A 101 -11.64 -30.39 22.85
N ILE A 102 -11.11 -31.41 22.17
CA ILE A 102 -11.52 -32.82 22.27
C ILE A 102 -10.67 -33.52 23.33
N TRP A 103 -9.36 -33.27 23.25
CA TRP A 103 -8.32 -33.96 24.00
C TRP A 103 -7.18 -32.99 24.27
N GLN A 104 -6.55 -33.13 25.43
CA GLN A 104 -5.36 -32.38 25.81
C GLN A 104 -4.43 -33.23 26.67
N THR A 105 -3.13 -32.96 26.58
CA THR A 105 -2.15 -33.50 27.52
C THR A 105 -1.28 -32.36 28.03
N LYS A 106 -1.36 -32.12 29.34
CA LYS A 106 -0.74 -31.01 30.09
C LYS A 106 0.77 -31.17 30.28
N SER A 107 1.30 -32.36 30.06
CA SER A 107 2.74 -32.66 30.18
C SER A 107 3.17 -33.56 29.02
N ALA A 108 2.96 -33.10 27.79
CA ALA A 108 3.38 -33.85 26.61
C ALA A 108 4.91 -33.80 26.46
N HIS A 109 5.52 -32.65 26.72
CA HIS A 109 6.96 -32.42 26.69
C HIS A 109 7.40 -31.49 27.84
N SER A 110 8.68 -31.51 28.19
CA SER A 110 9.24 -30.66 29.26
C SER A 110 9.80 -29.33 28.75
N ASN A 111 9.63 -29.05 27.46
CA ASN A 111 10.16 -27.89 26.73
C ASN A 111 9.29 -27.65 25.49
N ILE A 112 9.48 -26.51 24.83
CA ILE A 112 8.66 -26.03 23.72
C ILE A 112 8.44 -27.11 22.63
N VAL A 113 7.17 -27.37 22.30
CA VAL A 113 6.81 -28.30 21.22
C VAL A 113 7.02 -27.58 19.89
N ARG A 114 8.15 -27.88 19.25
CA ARG A 114 8.57 -27.25 17.99
C ARG A 114 7.69 -27.67 16.82
N SER A 115 7.25 -28.92 16.79
CA SER A 115 6.48 -29.44 15.66
C SER A 115 5.43 -30.47 16.06
N LEU A 116 4.27 -30.41 15.39
CA LEU A 116 3.23 -31.43 15.38
C LEU A 116 3.08 -31.98 13.96
N CYS A 117 2.75 -33.26 13.84
CA CYS A 117 2.29 -33.83 12.56
C CYS A 117 1.26 -34.94 12.81
N TRP A 118 0.22 -35.03 11.99
CA TRP A 118 -0.72 -36.15 12.06
C TRP A 118 -0.22 -37.32 11.21
N THR A 119 -0.31 -38.52 11.76
CA THR A 119 -0.11 -39.76 11.02
C THR A 119 -1.32 -40.08 10.14
N LYS A 120 -1.12 -40.96 9.17
CA LYS A 120 -2.19 -41.50 8.32
C LYS A 120 -3.27 -42.26 9.11
N ASP A 121 -2.93 -42.80 10.28
CA ASP A 121 -3.83 -43.56 11.16
C ASP A 121 -4.76 -42.67 12.00
N GLY A 122 -4.61 -41.33 11.96
CA GLY A 122 -5.30 -40.42 12.89
C GLY A 122 -4.63 -40.32 14.27
N LYS A 123 -3.43 -40.90 14.45
CA LYS A 123 -2.57 -40.67 15.64
C LYS A 123 -1.75 -39.40 15.44
N LEU A 124 -1.43 -38.68 16.51
CA LEU A 124 -0.70 -37.41 16.51
C LEU A 124 0.77 -37.63 16.94
N LEU A 125 1.72 -37.14 16.14
CA LEU A 125 3.13 -37.05 16.49
C LEU A 125 3.47 -35.65 17.01
N SER A 126 4.32 -35.58 18.04
CA SER A 126 4.89 -34.34 18.57
C SER A 126 6.40 -34.43 18.73
N ALA A 127 7.09 -33.33 18.45
CA ALA A 127 8.54 -33.19 18.62
C ALA A 127 8.86 -31.89 19.37
N ALA A 128 9.79 -31.98 20.31
CA ALA A 128 10.20 -30.86 21.14
C ALA A 128 11.73 -30.73 21.25
N ALA A 129 12.14 -29.61 21.84
CA ALA A 129 13.54 -29.35 22.19
C ALA A 129 14.07 -30.25 23.33
N ASP A 130 13.21 -31.05 23.98
CA ASP A 130 13.57 -32.02 25.03
C ASP A 130 14.23 -33.32 24.50
N LYS A 131 14.56 -33.36 23.20
CA LYS A 131 15.12 -34.51 22.46
C LYS A 131 14.17 -35.70 22.29
N THR A 132 12.88 -35.57 22.60
CA THR A 132 11.92 -36.65 22.40
C THR A 132 10.94 -36.36 21.25
N ILE A 133 10.54 -37.44 20.59
CA ILE A 133 9.37 -37.50 19.70
C ILE A 133 8.37 -38.46 20.33
N LYS A 134 7.09 -38.08 20.41
CA LYS A 134 6.04 -38.89 21.07
C LYS A 134 4.84 -39.08 20.16
N LEU A 135 4.22 -40.26 20.24
CA LEU A 135 3.00 -40.63 19.52
C LEU A 135 1.81 -40.70 20.49
N TRP A 136 0.71 -40.07 20.11
CA TRP A 136 -0.53 -39.97 20.90
C TRP A 136 -1.73 -40.39 20.06
N ASP A 137 -2.79 -40.92 20.68
CA ASP A 137 -4.08 -41.18 20.03
C ASP A 137 -5.17 -40.31 20.68
N PRO A 138 -5.39 -39.08 20.18
CA PRO A 138 -6.29 -38.11 20.79
C PRO A 138 -7.78 -38.42 20.54
N TYR A 139 -8.10 -39.54 19.89
CA TYR A 139 -9.47 -39.98 19.61
C TYR A 139 -9.89 -41.15 20.50
N ASN A 140 -8.97 -42.09 20.80
CA ASN A 140 -9.26 -43.29 21.58
C ASN A 140 -8.78 -43.23 23.03
N THR A 141 -7.83 -42.35 23.37
CA THR A 141 -7.34 -42.20 24.76
C THR A 141 -7.99 -41.01 25.48
N PRO A 142 -8.17 -41.06 26.82
CA PRO A 142 -8.54 -39.89 27.60
C PRO A 142 -7.41 -38.84 27.61
N GLY A 143 -7.73 -37.59 27.95
CA GLY A 143 -6.72 -36.55 28.17
C GLY A 143 -5.74 -36.92 29.29
N ASP A 144 -4.51 -36.39 29.20
CA ASP A 144 -3.37 -36.69 30.08
C ASP A 144 -2.92 -38.17 30.10
N SER A 145 -3.36 -39.00 29.14
CA SER A 145 -2.86 -40.37 28.95
C SER A 145 -1.36 -40.40 28.59
N PRO A 146 -0.58 -41.43 28.97
CA PRO A 146 0.79 -41.61 28.50
C PRO A 146 0.88 -41.79 26.97
N PRO A 147 2.03 -41.47 26.34
CA PRO A 147 2.23 -41.68 24.91
C PRO A 147 2.29 -43.17 24.56
N ILE A 148 1.83 -43.52 23.34
CA ILE A 148 1.82 -44.88 22.81
C ILE A 148 3.25 -45.36 22.52
N SER A 149 4.08 -44.47 21.97
CA SER A 149 5.49 -44.71 21.70
C SER A 149 6.29 -43.42 21.83
N SER A 150 7.57 -43.55 22.15
CA SER A 150 8.48 -42.42 22.29
C SER A 150 9.87 -42.77 21.72
N TRP A 151 10.38 -41.90 20.85
CA TRP A 151 11.74 -41.98 20.33
C TRP A 151 12.61 -40.91 20.99
N LEU A 152 13.81 -41.31 21.42
CA LEU A 152 14.79 -40.43 22.05
C LEU A 152 15.94 -40.15 21.08
N GLY A 153 16.15 -38.88 20.76
CA GLY A 153 17.26 -38.41 19.93
C GLY A 153 18.51 -38.07 20.76
N THR A 154 19.66 -38.05 20.09
CA THR A 154 20.89 -37.46 20.64
C THR A 154 20.77 -35.94 20.82
N ASN A 155 19.96 -35.30 19.98
CA ASN A 155 19.80 -33.85 19.86
C ASN A 155 18.30 -33.46 19.87
N GLY A 156 18.02 -32.17 20.06
CA GLY A 156 16.64 -31.65 20.06
C GLY A 156 16.01 -31.74 18.67
N PHE A 157 14.69 -31.84 18.58
CA PHE A 157 13.98 -31.89 17.29
C PHE A 157 13.29 -30.55 16.97
N LEU A 158 13.32 -30.16 15.70
CA LEU A 158 12.84 -28.86 15.22
C LEU A 158 11.61 -28.97 14.32
N SER A 159 11.52 -30.00 13.47
CA SER A 159 10.44 -30.15 12.49
C SER A 159 10.04 -31.61 12.30
N LEU A 160 8.76 -31.87 12.07
CA LEU A 160 8.19 -33.17 11.69
C LEU A 160 7.42 -33.05 10.38
N SER A 161 7.54 -34.08 9.55
CA SER A 161 6.64 -34.28 8.41
C SER A 161 6.35 -35.75 8.20
N HIS A 162 5.07 -36.12 8.09
CA HIS A 162 4.63 -37.48 7.81
C HIS A 162 4.54 -37.72 6.28
N HIS A 163 5.01 -38.87 5.82
CA HIS A 163 4.96 -39.27 4.41
C HIS A 163 3.52 -39.62 4.00
N ARG A 164 3.06 -39.30 2.79
CA ARG A 164 1.61 -39.33 2.48
C ARG A 164 0.98 -40.74 2.43
N THR A 165 1.73 -41.78 2.08
CA THR A 165 1.19 -43.16 1.90
C THR A 165 1.81 -44.23 2.82
N ARG A 166 3.15 -44.36 2.83
CA ARG A 166 3.92 -45.14 3.81
C ARG A 166 3.72 -44.58 5.23
N ASN A 167 3.70 -45.45 6.24
CA ASN A 167 3.60 -45.10 7.66
C ASN A 167 4.96 -44.66 8.24
N ALA A 168 5.59 -43.69 7.60
CA ALA A 168 6.91 -43.17 7.98
C ALA A 168 6.87 -41.65 8.15
N PHE A 169 7.74 -41.11 8.99
CA PHE A 169 7.89 -39.66 9.18
C PHE A 169 9.35 -39.24 9.21
N ALA A 170 9.63 -38.04 8.71
CA ALA A 170 10.93 -37.40 8.77
C ALA A 170 10.94 -36.39 9.92
N ALA A 171 11.97 -36.44 10.74
CA ALA A 171 12.23 -35.49 11.81
C ALA A 171 13.54 -34.75 11.56
N SER A 172 13.52 -33.42 11.56
CA SER A 172 14.77 -32.64 11.61
C SER A 172 15.26 -32.52 13.04
N SER A 173 16.54 -32.84 13.22
CA SER A 173 17.25 -32.58 14.47
C SER A 173 17.83 -31.16 14.49
N SER A 174 18.35 -30.73 15.63
CA SER A 174 19.19 -29.54 15.75
C SER A 174 20.63 -29.77 15.24
N SER A 175 20.95 -30.99 14.77
CA SER A 175 22.12 -31.30 13.95
C SER A 175 21.76 -31.16 12.47
N SER A 176 22.74 -31.18 11.57
CA SER A 176 22.53 -31.20 10.11
C SER A 176 22.01 -32.54 9.55
N GLU A 177 21.22 -33.25 10.35
CA GLU A 177 20.74 -34.61 10.08
C GLU A 177 19.21 -34.69 10.18
N ILE A 178 18.58 -35.30 9.17
CA ILE A 178 17.16 -35.61 9.12
C ILE A 178 17.02 -37.12 9.31
N ALA A 179 16.30 -37.54 10.34
CA ALA A 179 16.05 -38.95 10.64
C ALA A 179 14.66 -39.36 10.15
N ILE A 180 14.57 -40.40 9.34
CA ILE A 180 13.31 -41.00 8.88
C ILE A 180 13.01 -42.24 9.72
N TYR A 181 11.87 -42.21 10.41
CA TYR A 181 11.38 -43.27 11.28
C TYR A 181 10.22 -44.02 10.62
N ASP A 182 10.20 -45.35 10.77
CA ASP A 182 9.09 -46.23 10.39
C ASP A 182 8.21 -46.49 11.64
N LEU A 183 6.92 -46.15 11.56
CA LEU A 183 5.97 -46.34 12.66
C LEU A 183 5.64 -47.82 12.91
N GLU A 184 5.80 -48.67 11.90
CA GLU A 184 5.56 -50.12 12.00
C GLU A 184 6.74 -50.83 12.66
N ARG A 185 7.93 -50.23 12.65
CA ARG A 185 9.19 -50.79 13.20
C ARG A 185 9.82 -49.85 14.22
N GLN A 186 9.09 -49.58 15.30
CA GLN A 186 9.45 -48.56 16.29
C GLN A 186 10.86 -48.71 16.90
N SER A 187 11.40 -49.94 16.96
CA SER A 187 12.74 -50.26 17.47
C SER A 187 13.83 -50.36 16.40
N ALA A 188 13.53 -50.12 15.12
CA ALA A 188 14.53 -50.09 14.07
C ALA A 188 15.35 -48.77 14.12
N ALA A 189 16.62 -48.84 13.72
CA ALA A 189 17.42 -47.64 13.54
C ALA A 189 16.82 -46.78 12.40
N PRO A 190 16.66 -45.45 12.58
CA PRO A 190 16.12 -44.59 11.55
C PRO A 190 17.10 -44.43 10.37
N GLU A 191 16.56 -44.17 9.18
CA GLU A 191 17.36 -43.81 8.00
C GLU A 191 17.80 -42.35 8.15
N VAL A 192 19.11 -42.08 8.17
CA VAL A 192 19.66 -40.75 8.43
C VAL A 192 20.14 -40.10 7.13
N LEU A 193 19.46 -39.02 6.74
CA LEU A 193 19.85 -38.16 5.62
C LEU A 193 20.67 -36.97 6.13
N ARG A 194 21.85 -36.75 5.54
CA ARG A 194 22.70 -35.58 5.85
C ARG A 194 23.44 -35.06 4.62
N TRP A 195 23.74 -33.76 4.59
CA TRP A 195 24.59 -33.18 3.55
C TRP A 195 26.06 -33.35 3.99
N PRO A 196 26.97 -33.92 3.17
CA PRO A 196 28.26 -34.44 3.66
C PRO A 196 29.13 -33.48 4.48
N ASN A 197 29.06 -32.17 4.17
CA ASN A 197 29.89 -31.14 4.79
C ASN A 197 29.06 -30.10 5.58
N ALA A 198 27.80 -30.38 5.93
CA ALA A 198 26.94 -29.43 6.65
C ALA A 198 26.93 -29.70 8.17
N THR A 199 27.00 -28.63 8.95
CA THR A 199 26.98 -28.67 10.42
C THR A 199 25.74 -28.01 11.03
N ASP A 200 25.09 -27.14 10.27
CA ASP A 200 24.07 -26.20 10.75
C ASP A 200 22.69 -26.86 10.90
N SER A 201 21.83 -26.27 11.75
CA SER A 201 20.54 -26.88 12.11
C SER A 201 19.51 -26.79 10.99
N ILE A 202 18.59 -27.75 10.95
CA ILE A 202 17.54 -27.87 9.92
C ILE A 202 16.20 -27.45 10.52
N ASN A 203 15.84 -26.17 10.30
CA ASN A 203 14.66 -25.51 10.87
C ASN A 203 13.33 -26.13 10.43
N CYS A 204 13.19 -26.48 9.16
CA CYS A 204 11.95 -27.01 8.60
C CYS A 204 12.21 -28.22 7.70
N VAL A 205 11.35 -29.23 7.79
CA VAL A 205 11.29 -30.39 6.90
C VAL A 205 9.85 -30.60 6.44
N SER A 206 9.65 -30.88 5.15
CA SER A 206 8.33 -31.00 4.54
C SER A 206 8.34 -32.04 3.42
N PHE A 207 7.53 -33.10 3.56
CA PHE A 207 7.27 -34.06 2.49
C PHE A 207 6.43 -33.45 1.38
N ASN A 208 6.81 -33.75 0.14
CA ASN A 208 5.99 -33.49 -1.02
C ASN A 208 4.73 -34.37 -0.97
N GLN A 209 3.56 -33.76 -1.14
CA GLN A 209 2.28 -34.47 -1.02
C GLN A 209 1.90 -35.25 -2.29
N VAL A 210 2.50 -34.90 -3.44
CA VAL A 210 2.24 -35.51 -4.74
C VAL A 210 3.37 -36.47 -5.12
N GLU A 211 4.61 -35.99 -5.19
CA GLU A 211 5.80 -36.80 -5.51
C GLU A 211 6.51 -37.24 -4.23
N GLN A 212 5.90 -38.23 -3.57
CA GLN A 212 6.06 -38.51 -2.13
C GLN A 212 7.48 -38.94 -1.71
N SER A 213 8.32 -39.37 -2.64
CA SER A 213 9.73 -39.64 -2.40
C SER A 213 10.59 -38.39 -2.21
N VAL A 214 10.08 -37.21 -2.56
CA VAL A 214 10.83 -35.95 -2.47
C VAL A 214 10.57 -35.27 -1.12
N LEU A 215 11.65 -34.96 -0.42
CA LEU A 215 11.66 -34.17 0.81
C LEU A 215 12.29 -32.80 0.53
N GLY A 216 11.70 -31.73 1.07
CA GLY A 216 12.31 -30.40 1.09
C GLY A 216 12.65 -29.98 2.51
N SER A 217 13.80 -29.34 2.71
CA SER A 217 14.22 -28.81 4.01
C SER A 217 14.88 -27.44 3.92
N THR A 218 14.89 -26.70 5.02
CA THR A 218 15.58 -25.40 5.15
C THR A 218 16.51 -25.38 6.36
N GLY A 219 17.65 -24.70 6.23
CA GLY A 219 18.69 -24.63 7.27
C GLY A 219 19.06 -23.20 7.72
N ASP A 220 19.70 -23.10 8.88
CA ASP A 220 20.27 -21.85 9.42
C ASP A 220 21.38 -21.27 8.54
N ASP A 221 22.07 -22.11 7.76
CA ASP A 221 23.05 -21.70 6.75
C ASP A 221 22.44 -20.92 5.56
N ARG A 222 21.12 -20.69 5.61
CA ARG A 222 20.27 -20.06 4.59
C ARG A 222 20.07 -20.93 3.35
N SER A 223 20.33 -22.23 3.46
CA SER A 223 20.08 -23.16 2.37
C SER A 223 18.65 -23.70 2.34
N ILE A 224 18.23 -24.02 1.12
CA ILE A 224 17.14 -24.95 0.84
C ILE A 224 17.83 -26.22 0.29
N VAL A 225 17.50 -27.38 0.85
CA VAL A 225 18.01 -28.68 0.39
C VAL A 225 16.83 -29.56 -0.04
N LEU A 226 17.00 -30.24 -1.16
CA LEU A 226 16.07 -31.25 -1.67
C LEU A 226 16.70 -32.64 -1.56
N TRP A 227 15.91 -33.64 -1.21
CA TRP A 227 16.34 -35.01 -0.95
C TRP A 227 15.43 -36.02 -1.66
N ASP A 228 15.99 -37.18 -2.03
CA ASP A 228 15.24 -38.33 -2.53
C ASP A 228 15.34 -39.50 -1.55
N VAL A 229 14.21 -39.82 -0.92
CA VAL A 229 14.06 -40.88 0.09
C VAL A 229 14.12 -42.28 -0.52
N ARG A 230 14.16 -42.43 -1.85
CA ARG A 230 14.38 -43.74 -2.51
C ARG A 230 15.85 -44.12 -2.60
N THR A 231 16.74 -43.14 -2.51
CA THR A 231 18.20 -43.30 -2.67
C THR A 231 18.99 -42.94 -1.42
N ALA A 232 18.31 -42.55 -0.33
CA ALA A 232 18.91 -42.01 0.89
C ALA A 232 19.89 -40.84 0.64
N MET A 233 19.64 -40.01 -0.37
CA MET A 233 20.61 -39.00 -0.86
C MET A 233 20.03 -37.57 -0.95
N PRO A 234 20.84 -36.54 -0.64
CA PRO A 234 20.55 -35.17 -1.05
C PRO A 234 20.72 -35.02 -2.57
N LEU A 235 19.82 -34.26 -3.20
CA LEU A 235 19.84 -33.94 -4.63
C LEU A 235 20.60 -32.64 -4.91
N THR A 236 20.12 -31.54 -4.33
CA THR A 236 20.59 -30.18 -4.60
C THR A 236 20.46 -29.30 -3.37
N LYS A 237 21.44 -28.44 -3.15
CA LYS A 237 21.48 -27.39 -2.12
C LYS A 237 21.55 -26.03 -2.81
N THR A 238 20.70 -25.08 -2.42
CA THR A 238 20.75 -23.69 -2.90
C THR A 238 20.76 -22.72 -1.73
N THR A 239 21.76 -21.85 -1.68
CA THR A 239 21.91 -20.85 -0.61
C THR A 239 21.25 -19.53 -1.00
N MET A 240 20.36 -19.05 -0.11
CA MET A 240 19.70 -17.76 -0.23
C MET A 240 20.51 -16.65 0.46
N THR A 241 20.12 -15.42 0.21
CA THR A 241 20.65 -14.22 0.89
C THR A 241 20.40 -14.23 2.40
N PHE A 242 19.20 -14.66 2.82
CA PHE A 242 18.72 -14.73 4.21
C PHE A 242 18.09 -16.09 4.55
N THR A 243 17.91 -16.35 5.85
CA THR A 243 17.38 -17.58 6.43
C THR A 243 15.93 -17.86 6.04
N CYS A 244 15.57 -19.15 6.09
CA CYS A 244 14.31 -19.69 5.57
C CYS A 244 13.60 -20.50 6.65
N ASN A 245 12.50 -19.96 7.19
CA ASN A 245 11.85 -20.45 8.40
C ASN A 245 10.89 -21.62 8.15
N SER A 246 10.27 -21.68 6.97
CA SER A 246 9.26 -22.69 6.63
C SER A 246 9.22 -22.98 5.13
N LEU A 247 8.87 -24.24 4.79
CA LEU A 247 8.76 -24.73 3.42
C LEU A 247 7.44 -25.51 3.25
N ALA A 248 6.66 -25.13 2.23
CA ALA A 248 5.40 -25.78 1.87
C ALA A 248 5.36 -26.15 0.38
N TRP A 249 5.03 -27.40 0.08
CA TRP A 249 4.81 -27.90 -1.28
C TRP A 249 3.41 -27.52 -1.79
N ASN A 250 3.28 -27.30 -3.10
CA ASN A 250 1.97 -27.16 -3.74
C ASN A 250 1.30 -28.56 -3.80
N PRO A 251 0.11 -28.77 -3.20
CA PRO A 251 -0.57 -30.07 -3.20
C PRO A 251 -1.13 -30.48 -4.57
N MET A 252 -1.15 -29.58 -5.56
CA MET A 252 -1.60 -29.86 -6.93
C MET A 252 -0.46 -29.88 -7.96
N GLU A 253 0.61 -29.11 -7.74
CA GLU A 253 1.77 -29.03 -8.65
C GLU A 253 3.04 -29.53 -7.97
N ALA A 254 3.31 -30.83 -8.06
CA ALA A 254 4.36 -31.53 -7.31
C ALA A 254 5.74 -30.84 -7.27
N PHE A 255 6.15 -30.17 -8.35
CA PHE A 255 7.48 -29.56 -8.47
C PHE A 255 7.55 -28.13 -7.94
N ASN A 256 6.41 -27.50 -7.63
CA ASN A 256 6.34 -26.14 -7.11
C ASN A 256 6.26 -26.14 -5.58
N PHE A 257 7.10 -25.34 -4.93
CA PHE A 257 7.04 -25.11 -3.48
C PHE A 257 7.31 -23.65 -3.14
N VAL A 258 6.94 -23.24 -1.93
CA VAL A 258 7.19 -21.89 -1.41
C VAL A 258 7.93 -21.96 -0.09
N VAL A 259 8.85 -21.01 0.08
CA VAL A 259 9.67 -20.82 1.27
C VAL A 259 9.39 -19.45 1.87
N GLY A 260 9.13 -19.38 3.17
CA GLY A 260 9.03 -18.13 3.93
C GLY A 260 10.41 -17.73 4.46
N SER A 261 10.89 -16.54 4.10
CA SER A 261 12.22 -16.06 4.52
C SER A 261 12.16 -14.91 5.52
N GLU A 262 13.30 -14.66 6.16
CA GLU A 262 13.49 -13.49 7.01
C GLU A 262 13.43 -12.15 6.25
N ASP A 263 13.54 -12.12 4.90
CA ASP A 263 13.41 -10.91 4.05
C ASP A 263 12.04 -10.20 4.12
N HIS A 264 11.11 -10.76 4.89
CA HIS A 264 9.71 -10.33 4.94
C HIS A 264 8.99 -10.60 3.59
N ASN A 265 9.46 -11.62 2.87
CA ASN A 265 8.94 -12.09 1.59
C ASN A 265 8.71 -13.62 1.64
N CYS A 266 7.97 -14.15 0.67
CA CYS A 266 7.97 -15.59 0.39
C CYS A 266 8.46 -15.82 -1.05
N TYR A 267 9.24 -16.88 -1.28
CA TYR A 267 9.78 -17.23 -2.60
C TYR A 267 9.19 -18.53 -3.10
N MET A 268 8.66 -18.52 -4.33
CA MET A 268 8.21 -19.74 -5.01
C MET A 268 9.30 -20.27 -5.91
N PHE A 269 9.58 -21.57 -5.85
CA PHE A 269 10.57 -22.25 -6.69
C PHE A 269 9.96 -23.44 -7.43
N ASP A 270 10.59 -23.79 -8.55
CA ASP A 270 10.43 -25.07 -9.25
C ASP A 270 11.63 -25.95 -8.87
N MET A 271 11.41 -27.12 -8.27
CA MET A 271 12.48 -28.03 -7.85
C MET A 271 13.44 -28.40 -9.01
N ARG A 272 12.94 -28.39 -10.26
CA ARG A 272 13.72 -28.73 -11.46
C ARG A 272 14.66 -27.59 -11.86
N LYS A 273 14.36 -26.35 -11.47
CA LYS A 273 15.12 -25.15 -11.83
C LYS A 273 15.20 -24.13 -10.70
N MET A 274 15.97 -24.48 -9.68
CA MET A 274 16.34 -23.62 -8.54
C MET A 274 17.23 -22.42 -8.91
N ASP A 275 17.44 -22.10 -10.20
CA ASP A 275 18.30 -21.00 -10.66
C ASP A 275 17.62 -19.61 -10.51
N ARG A 276 16.31 -19.59 -10.28
CA ARG A 276 15.50 -18.39 -10.02
C ARG A 276 14.19 -18.75 -9.32
N ALA A 277 13.61 -17.81 -8.58
CA ALA A 277 12.24 -17.93 -8.13
C ALA A 277 11.24 -17.86 -9.31
N LEU A 278 10.20 -18.68 -9.29
CA LEU A 278 9.01 -18.54 -10.14
C LEU A 278 8.25 -17.26 -9.80
N ASN A 279 8.05 -16.98 -8.51
CA ASN A 279 7.39 -15.77 -8.02
C ASN A 279 7.96 -15.29 -6.68
N VAL A 280 7.75 -14.01 -6.37
CA VAL A 280 8.16 -13.39 -5.10
C VAL A 280 6.95 -12.69 -4.50
N PHE A 281 6.53 -13.12 -3.32
CA PHE A 281 5.39 -12.58 -2.60
C PHE A 281 5.86 -11.46 -1.67
N LYS A 282 5.51 -10.23 -2.02
CA LYS A 282 5.98 -9.01 -1.35
C LYS A 282 4.88 -8.31 -0.59
N GLY A 283 5.11 -8.05 0.69
CA GLY A 283 4.19 -7.22 1.47
C GLY A 283 4.37 -7.27 2.98
N HIS A 284 5.04 -8.29 3.55
CA HIS A 284 5.32 -8.27 4.99
C HIS A 284 6.37 -7.22 5.36
N VAL A 285 6.27 -6.79 6.61
CA VAL A 285 7.09 -5.74 7.22
C VAL A 285 8.19 -6.33 8.11
N ALA A 286 8.02 -7.56 8.59
CA ALA A 286 9.02 -8.34 9.32
C ALA A 286 9.04 -9.80 8.82
N ALA A 287 9.95 -10.62 9.34
CA ALA A 287 10.15 -12.02 8.93
C ALA A 287 8.84 -12.82 8.79
N VAL A 288 8.81 -13.69 7.78
CA VAL A 288 7.73 -14.68 7.61
C VAL A 288 8.09 -15.92 8.42
N MET A 289 7.19 -16.37 9.30
CA MET A 289 7.42 -17.53 10.17
C MET A 289 6.88 -18.79 9.51
N SER A 290 5.62 -18.77 9.08
CA SER A 290 4.94 -19.88 8.41
C SER A 290 4.41 -19.48 7.04
N VAL A 291 4.42 -20.42 6.11
CA VAL A 291 3.71 -20.37 4.83
C VAL A 291 3.00 -21.71 4.63
N GLU A 292 1.77 -21.68 4.13
CA GLU A 292 1.08 -22.89 3.68
C GLU A 292 0.32 -22.63 2.36
N PHE A 293 0.29 -23.63 1.49
CA PHE A 293 -0.58 -23.64 0.32
C PHE A 293 -2.02 -24.00 0.70
N SER A 294 -2.96 -23.42 -0.03
CA SER A 294 -4.33 -23.93 -0.11
C SER A 294 -4.35 -25.36 -0.67
N PRO A 295 -5.30 -26.22 -0.24
CA PRO A 295 -5.55 -27.52 -0.88
C PRO A 295 -5.78 -27.47 -2.40
N THR A 296 -6.17 -26.32 -2.96
CA THR A 296 -6.35 -26.12 -4.40
C THR A 296 -5.06 -25.72 -5.14
N GLY A 297 -3.98 -25.37 -4.43
CA GLY A 297 -2.71 -24.93 -5.02
C GLY A 297 -2.71 -23.50 -5.61
N GLU A 298 -3.87 -22.84 -5.66
CA GLU A 298 -4.07 -21.51 -6.28
C GLU A 298 -3.82 -20.34 -5.32
N GLU A 299 -4.00 -20.57 -4.02
CA GLU A 299 -3.79 -19.58 -2.96
C GLU A 299 -2.70 -20.03 -1.98
N LEU A 300 -2.08 -19.05 -1.31
CA LEU A 300 -1.16 -19.25 -0.20
C LEU A 300 -1.52 -18.35 0.98
N VAL A 301 -1.23 -18.83 2.18
CA VAL A 301 -1.28 -18.07 3.44
C VAL A 301 0.14 -17.92 3.96
N SER A 302 0.46 -16.77 4.54
CA SER A 302 1.69 -16.58 5.32
C SER A 302 1.43 -15.87 6.65
N GLY A 303 1.96 -16.45 7.73
CA GLY A 303 2.00 -15.88 9.07
C GLY A 303 3.35 -15.20 9.33
N SER A 304 3.32 -14.00 9.89
CA SER A 304 4.53 -13.20 10.10
C SER A 304 4.64 -12.63 11.51
N TYR A 305 5.90 -12.39 11.88
CA TYR A 305 6.32 -11.64 13.05
C TYR A 305 5.76 -10.19 13.06
N ASP A 306 5.32 -9.65 11.91
CA ASP A 306 4.66 -8.34 11.82
C ASP A 306 3.23 -8.29 12.40
N ARG A 307 2.74 -9.42 12.94
CA ARG A 307 1.39 -9.60 13.54
C ARG A 307 0.26 -9.57 12.51
N THR A 308 0.55 -10.01 11.29
CA THR A 308 -0.45 -10.21 10.25
C THR A 308 -0.42 -11.63 9.70
N VAL A 309 -1.59 -12.05 9.22
CA VAL A 309 -1.74 -13.13 8.26
C VAL A 309 -1.98 -12.48 6.89
N ARG A 310 -1.23 -12.84 5.86
CA ARG A 310 -1.49 -12.40 4.48
C ARG A 310 -1.91 -13.58 3.61
N ILE A 311 -2.79 -13.30 2.64
CA ILE A 311 -3.26 -14.27 1.64
C ILE A 311 -2.83 -13.79 0.26
N TRP A 312 -2.32 -14.72 -0.54
CA TRP A 312 -1.73 -14.49 -1.85
C TRP A 312 -2.39 -15.38 -2.89
N ASN A 313 -2.56 -14.88 -4.10
CA ASN A 313 -2.86 -15.74 -5.25
C ASN A 313 -1.52 -16.18 -5.85
N ARG A 314 -1.35 -17.45 -6.22
CA ARG A 314 -0.10 -18.07 -6.70
C ARG A 314 0.69 -17.21 -7.68
N ASP A 315 0.00 -16.63 -8.66
CA ASP A 315 0.61 -15.86 -9.75
C ASP A 315 0.81 -14.37 -9.43
N GLN A 316 0.28 -13.87 -8.31
CA GLN A 316 0.32 -12.45 -7.93
C GLN A 316 1.31 -12.22 -6.79
N GLY A 317 2.44 -11.57 -7.08
CA GLY A 317 3.47 -11.22 -6.08
C GLY A 317 3.07 -10.16 -5.04
N HIS A 318 1.78 -9.88 -4.85
CA HIS A 318 1.23 -8.92 -3.89
C HIS A 318 0.03 -9.56 -3.15
N SER A 319 -0.17 -9.21 -1.88
CA SER A 319 -1.23 -9.82 -1.06
C SER A 319 -2.63 -9.45 -1.58
N ARG A 320 -3.50 -10.46 -1.78
CA ARG A 320 -4.95 -10.27 -2.01
C ARG A 320 -5.61 -9.65 -0.79
N ASP A 321 -5.33 -10.23 0.38
CA ASP A 321 -5.93 -9.89 1.66
C ASP A 321 -4.88 -9.92 2.77
N MET A 322 -5.17 -9.21 3.86
CA MET A 322 -4.33 -9.12 5.05
C MET A 322 -5.24 -9.04 6.27
N TYR A 323 -5.10 -9.99 7.19
CA TYR A 323 -5.85 -10.04 8.44
C TYR A 323 -4.95 -9.71 9.63
N HIS A 324 -5.50 -8.93 10.55
CA HIS A 324 -4.88 -8.47 11.79
C HIS A 324 -5.98 -8.28 12.83
N THR A 325 -5.61 -8.18 14.10
CA THR A 325 -6.52 -7.82 15.20
C THR A 325 -5.69 -7.29 16.36
N LYS A 326 -6.15 -6.26 17.07
CA LYS A 326 -5.39 -5.58 18.14
C LYS A 326 -4.87 -6.54 19.25
N ARG A 327 -5.58 -7.65 19.50
CA ARG A 327 -5.19 -8.68 20.47
C ARG A 327 -4.03 -9.56 19.96
N MET A 328 -4.07 -9.94 18.68
CA MET A 328 -3.13 -10.86 18.03
C MET A 328 -1.71 -10.30 18.06
N GLN A 329 -0.77 -11.06 18.63
CA GLN A 329 0.65 -10.72 18.60
C GLN A 329 1.33 -11.42 17.41
N ARG A 330 2.61 -11.86 17.54
CA ARG A 330 3.31 -12.48 16.41
C ARG A 330 2.55 -13.73 15.97
N VAL A 331 2.59 -14.04 14.68
CA VAL A 331 1.97 -15.26 14.14
C VAL A 331 3.08 -16.21 13.76
N PHE A 332 3.22 -17.30 14.53
CA PHE A 332 4.24 -18.32 14.27
C PHE A 332 3.73 -19.35 13.27
N SER A 333 2.54 -19.91 13.51
CA SER A 333 1.94 -20.97 12.71
C SER A 333 0.70 -20.49 11.97
N THR A 334 0.57 -20.89 10.70
CA THR A 334 -0.60 -20.63 9.85
C THR A 334 -0.83 -21.81 8.91
N MET A 335 -2.10 -22.07 8.60
CA MET A 335 -2.53 -23.23 7.82
C MET A 335 -3.93 -23.00 7.21
N PHE A 336 -4.23 -23.64 6.09
CA PHE A 336 -5.58 -23.74 5.53
C PHE A 336 -6.34 -24.94 6.09
N SER A 337 -7.66 -24.80 6.25
CA SER A 337 -8.55 -25.94 6.39
C SER A 337 -8.50 -26.84 5.14
N PRO A 338 -8.77 -28.16 5.26
CA PRO A 338 -8.83 -29.06 4.11
C PRO A 338 -9.87 -28.69 3.03
N ASP A 339 -10.87 -27.84 3.32
CA ASP A 339 -11.84 -27.33 2.33
C ASP A 339 -11.47 -25.99 1.68
N SER A 340 -10.25 -25.49 1.91
CA SER A 340 -9.67 -24.21 1.45
C SER A 340 -10.44 -22.91 1.78
N LYS A 341 -11.58 -22.99 2.46
CA LYS A 341 -12.44 -21.82 2.80
C LYS A 341 -12.04 -21.11 4.08
N TYR A 342 -11.25 -21.76 4.93
CA TYR A 342 -10.82 -21.23 6.22
C TYR A 342 -9.31 -21.24 6.36
N VAL A 343 -8.83 -20.30 7.17
CA VAL A 343 -7.43 -20.13 7.52
C VAL A 343 -7.35 -20.12 9.04
N LEU A 344 -6.40 -20.88 9.59
CA LEU A 344 -6.13 -20.95 11.01
C LEU A 344 -4.79 -20.24 11.28
N SER A 345 -4.70 -19.53 12.40
CA SER A 345 -3.47 -18.86 12.83
C SER A 345 -3.19 -19.10 14.31
N GLY A 346 -2.05 -19.70 14.63
CA GLY A 346 -1.50 -19.81 15.96
C GLY A 346 -0.60 -18.61 16.24
N SER A 347 -0.87 -17.92 17.34
CA SER A 347 -0.19 -16.67 17.69
C SER A 347 0.50 -16.77 19.05
N ASP A 348 1.51 -15.93 19.23
CA ASP A 348 2.29 -15.70 20.45
C ASP A 348 1.43 -15.28 21.66
N ASP A 349 0.14 -14.99 21.47
CA ASP A 349 -0.84 -14.70 22.53
C ASP A 349 -1.70 -15.90 22.95
N GLY A 350 -1.22 -17.13 22.70
CA GLY A 350 -1.86 -18.40 23.08
C GLY A 350 -3.10 -18.80 22.27
N ASN A 351 -3.60 -17.91 21.41
CA ASN A 351 -4.91 -18.10 20.77
C ASN A 351 -4.79 -18.63 19.33
N VAL A 352 -5.36 -19.82 19.08
CA VAL A 352 -5.67 -20.29 17.72
C VAL A 352 -6.93 -19.58 17.22
N ARG A 353 -6.82 -18.84 16.11
CA ARG A 353 -7.91 -18.07 15.51
C ARG A 353 -8.34 -18.62 14.15
N VAL A 354 -9.63 -18.56 13.88
CA VAL A 354 -10.26 -19.02 12.64
C VAL A 354 -10.71 -17.82 11.80
N TRP A 355 -10.26 -17.80 10.55
CA TRP A 355 -10.57 -16.80 9.53
C TRP A 355 -11.18 -17.47 8.29
N ARG A 356 -11.92 -16.71 7.48
CA ARG A 356 -12.29 -17.09 6.10
C ARG A 356 -11.10 -16.80 5.18
N SER A 357 -10.82 -17.64 4.18
CA SER A 357 -9.82 -17.33 3.14
C SER A 357 -10.27 -16.20 2.22
N ASN A 358 -11.57 -16.17 1.89
CA ASN A 358 -12.26 -15.04 1.26
C ASN A 358 -13.14 -14.32 2.31
N ALA A 359 -12.74 -13.12 2.72
CA ALA A 359 -13.41 -12.34 3.77
C ALA A 359 -14.89 -12.03 3.51
N THR A 360 -15.28 -11.94 2.24
CA THR A 360 -16.63 -11.58 1.79
C THR A 360 -17.53 -12.81 1.71
N ASP A 361 -16.95 -14.00 1.47
CA ASP A 361 -17.71 -15.21 1.20
C ASP A 361 -18.49 -15.71 2.44
N ARG A 362 -19.65 -16.31 2.20
CA ARG A 362 -20.58 -16.77 3.25
C ARG A 362 -20.87 -18.26 3.06
N SER A 363 -20.27 -19.07 3.93
CA SER A 363 -20.50 -20.50 4.05
C SER A 363 -21.98 -20.83 4.26
N GLY A 364 -22.56 -21.55 3.30
CA GLY A 364 -23.98 -21.90 3.22
C GLY A 364 -24.37 -22.27 1.79
N ILE A 365 -25.42 -23.08 1.64
CA ILE A 365 -25.95 -23.46 0.31
C ILE A 365 -26.61 -22.24 -0.33
N ARG A 366 -26.28 -21.95 -1.59
CA ARG A 366 -26.78 -20.78 -2.34
C ARG A 366 -27.82 -21.20 -3.36
N SER A 367 -28.90 -20.43 -3.49
CA SER A 367 -29.82 -20.60 -4.61
C SER A 367 -29.09 -20.33 -5.94
N ALA A 368 -29.52 -20.97 -7.04
CA ALA A 368 -28.88 -20.79 -8.35
C ALA A 368 -28.80 -19.31 -8.78
N LYS A 369 -29.87 -18.53 -8.53
CA LYS A 369 -29.93 -17.09 -8.77
C LYS A 369 -28.90 -16.30 -7.96
N GLN A 370 -28.72 -16.64 -6.68
CA GLN A 370 -27.72 -16.00 -5.81
C GLN A 370 -26.29 -16.37 -6.22
N ARG A 371 -26.03 -17.65 -6.56
CA ARG A 371 -24.74 -18.11 -7.05
C ARG A 371 -24.35 -17.38 -8.34
N GLN A 372 -25.23 -17.38 -9.35
CA GLN A 372 -25.02 -16.67 -10.62
C GLN A 372 -24.78 -15.17 -10.42
N ALA A 373 -25.47 -14.53 -9.48
CA ALA A 373 -25.28 -13.11 -9.18
C ALA A 373 -23.89 -12.82 -8.58
N LEU A 374 -23.35 -13.71 -7.75
CA LEU A 374 -22.00 -13.57 -7.20
C LEU A 374 -20.93 -13.85 -8.26
N GLU A 375 -21.07 -14.92 -9.04
CA GLU A 375 -20.15 -15.27 -10.14
C GLU A 375 -20.09 -14.16 -11.22
N TYR A 376 -21.24 -13.60 -11.60
CA TYR A 376 -21.32 -12.47 -12.53
C TYR A 376 -20.70 -11.20 -11.95
N ASN A 377 -20.91 -10.92 -10.65
CA ASN A 377 -20.26 -9.81 -9.97
C ASN A 377 -18.73 -9.99 -9.92
N GLU A 378 -18.23 -11.18 -9.62
CA GLU A 378 -16.80 -11.48 -9.57
C GLU A 378 -16.13 -11.31 -10.94
N ALA A 379 -16.72 -11.87 -12.00
CA ALA A 379 -16.25 -11.70 -13.38
C ALA A 379 -16.29 -10.23 -13.85
N LEU A 380 -17.29 -9.45 -13.42
CA LEU A 380 -17.33 -8.00 -13.66
C LEU A 380 -16.21 -7.26 -12.92
N VAL A 381 -16.00 -7.59 -11.65
CA VAL A 381 -14.95 -6.99 -10.81
C VAL A 381 -13.55 -7.33 -11.34
N GLU A 382 -13.35 -8.52 -11.89
CA GLU A 382 -12.11 -8.89 -12.60
C GLU A 382 -11.95 -8.08 -13.89
N ARG A 383 -12.95 -8.09 -14.78
CA ARG A 383 -12.96 -7.34 -16.06
C ARG A 383 -12.60 -5.85 -15.87
N TYR A 384 -13.21 -5.21 -14.88
CA TYR A 384 -13.00 -3.78 -14.58
C TYR A 384 -11.95 -3.50 -13.49
N SER A 385 -11.21 -4.51 -13.02
CA SER A 385 -10.22 -4.41 -11.93
C SER A 385 -9.10 -3.37 -12.15
N HIS A 386 -8.86 -3.00 -13.41
CA HIS A 386 -7.84 -2.03 -13.81
C HIS A 386 -8.31 -0.56 -13.64
N MET A 387 -9.61 -0.31 -13.64
CA MET A 387 -10.20 1.05 -13.60
C MET A 387 -9.87 1.76 -12.28
N PRO A 388 -9.53 3.06 -12.27
CA PRO A 388 -8.98 3.74 -11.08
C PRO A 388 -9.82 3.60 -9.81
N GLU A 389 -11.14 3.81 -9.89
CA GLU A 389 -12.01 3.72 -8.71
C GLU A 389 -12.16 2.29 -8.19
N VAL A 390 -12.52 1.37 -9.08
CA VAL A 390 -12.68 -0.08 -8.79
C VAL A 390 -11.40 -0.61 -8.16
N ARG A 391 -10.24 -0.27 -8.74
CA ARG A 391 -8.91 -0.64 -8.25
C ARG A 391 -8.59 -0.02 -6.89
N ARG A 392 -8.91 1.27 -6.68
CA ARG A 392 -8.71 1.99 -5.41
C ARG A 392 -9.53 1.34 -4.29
N ILE A 393 -10.81 1.09 -4.52
CA ILE A 393 -11.72 0.52 -3.51
C ILE A 393 -11.36 -0.96 -3.27
N LYS A 394 -11.07 -1.75 -4.31
CA LYS A 394 -10.70 -3.17 -4.15
C LYS A 394 -9.38 -3.36 -3.39
N LYS A 395 -8.39 -2.45 -3.58
CA LYS A 395 -7.12 -2.47 -2.84
C LYS A 395 -7.20 -1.88 -1.42
N HIS A 396 -8.23 -1.10 -1.08
CA HIS A 396 -8.29 -0.44 0.22
C HIS A 396 -8.45 -1.44 1.37
N ARG A 397 -7.56 -1.37 2.36
CA ARG A 397 -7.60 -2.11 3.63
C ARG A 397 -7.13 -1.18 4.75
N HIS A 398 -7.76 -1.26 5.92
CA HIS A 398 -7.25 -0.58 7.11
C HIS A 398 -6.04 -1.34 7.66
N LEU A 399 -4.88 -0.68 7.76
CA LEU A 399 -3.66 -1.21 8.39
C LEU A 399 -3.43 -0.57 9.76
N PRO A 400 -3.00 -1.33 10.79
CA PRO A 400 -2.59 -0.77 12.07
C PRO A 400 -1.46 0.25 11.89
N LYS A 401 -1.51 1.35 12.64
CA LYS A 401 -0.59 2.50 12.51
C LYS A 401 0.90 2.12 12.52
N VAL A 402 1.27 1.09 13.29
CA VAL A 402 2.65 0.55 13.34
C VAL A 402 3.04 -0.10 12.01
N ILE A 403 2.23 -1.03 11.49
CA ILE A 403 2.48 -1.74 10.23
C ILE A 403 2.44 -0.75 9.05
N LYS A 404 1.52 0.23 9.07
CA LYS A 404 1.47 1.27 8.03
C LYS A 404 2.77 2.10 8.02
N LYS A 405 3.18 2.65 9.17
CA LYS A 405 4.43 3.43 9.28
C LYS A 405 5.68 2.64 8.89
N ALA A 406 5.81 1.40 9.37
CA ALA A 406 6.97 0.59 9.04
C ALA A 406 6.98 0.14 7.56
N GLY A 407 5.81 -0.04 6.94
CA GLY A 407 5.70 -0.19 5.48
C GLY A 407 6.04 1.08 4.70
N GLU A 408 5.66 2.27 5.19
CA GLU A 408 6.05 3.57 4.63
C GLU A 408 7.58 3.77 4.71
N ILE A 409 8.20 3.46 5.85
CA ILE A 409 9.66 3.47 6.06
C ILE A 409 10.35 2.47 5.11
N LYS A 410 9.94 1.20 5.08
CA LYS A 410 10.49 0.17 4.18
C LYS A 410 10.40 0.57 2.70
N ASN A 411 9.34 1.27 2.29
CA ASN A 411 9.21 1.79 0.93
C ASN A 411 10.20 2.94 0.64
N ILE A 412 10.42 3.84 1.60
CA ILE A 412 11.43 4.92 1.49
C ILE A 412 12.83 4.31 1.41
N GLU A 413 13.17 3.37 2.29
CA GLU A 413 14.43 2.63 2.30
C GLU A 413 14.69 1.91 0.97
N LEU A 414 13.73 1.10 0.49
CA LEU A 414 13.84 0.43 -0.80
C LEU A 414 13.97 1.41 -1.98
N SER A 415 13.32 2.58 -1.92
CA SER A 415 13.49 3.63 -2.94
C SER A 415 14.87 4.27 -2.90
N SER A 416 15.45 4.43 -1.70
CA SER A 416 16.79 4.98 -1.47
C SER A 416 17.88 3.99 -1.91
N ILE A 417 17.76 2.72 -1.52
CA ILE A 417 18.62 1.62 -1.96
C ILE A 417 18.59 1.51 -3.49
N LYS A 418 17.40 1.48 -4.11
CA LYS A 418 17.27 1.43 -5.57
C LYS A 418 17.88 2.66 -6.27
N ARG A 419 17.74 3.85 -5.69
CA ARG A 419 18.39 5.08 -6.19
C ARG A 419 19.91 4.99 -6.10
N ARG A 420 20.44 4.45 -5.00
CA ARG A 420 21.88 4.21 -4.80
C ARG A 420 22.41 3.17 -5.78
N GLU A 421 21.74 2.03 -5.94
CA GLU A 421 22.10 0.98 -6.91
C GLU A 421 22.09 1.50 -8.36
N GLU A 422 21.12 2.32 -8.75
CA GLU A 422 21.05 2.87 -10.11
C GLU A 422 22.07 4.00 -10.32
N ASN A 423 22.36 4.84 -9.32
CA ASN A 423 23.45 5.82 -9.39
C ASN A 423 24.82 5.12 -9.50
N GLU A 424 25.09 4.14 -8.64
CA GLU A 424 26.31 3.32 -8.71
C GLU A 424 26.42 2.63 -10.09
N ARG A 425 25.32 2.08 -10.60
CA ARG A 425 25.27 1.48 -11.93
C ARG A 425 25.66 2.49 -13.02
N ARG A 426 25.11 3.72 -13.02
CA ARG A 426 25.38 4.76 -14.03
C ARG A 426 26.80 5.31 -13.97
N HIS A 427 27.48 5.25 -12.82
CA HIS A 427 28.83 5.76 -12.63
C HIS A 427 29.92 4.68 -12.54
N THR A 428 29.59 3.40 -12.81
CA THR A 428 30.56 2.29 -12.82
C THR A 428 30.42 1.42 -14.09
N LYS A 429 31.35 0.50 -14.30
CA LYS A 429 31.31 -0.47 -15.41
C LYS A 429 30.02 -1.31 -15.46
N LYS A 430 29.27 -1.39 -14.34
CA LYS A 430 27.96 -2.06 -14.22
C LYS A 430 26.90 -1.49 -15.17
N GLN A 431 27.04 -0.28 -15.73
CA GLN A 431 26.10 0.22 -16.75
C GLN A 431 26.03 -0.68 -18.00
N PHE A 432 27.16 -1.30 -18.38
CA PHE A 432 27.26 -2.17 -19.55
C PHE A 432 26.75 -3.60 -19.28
N GLU A 433 26.54 -3.97 -18.02
CA GLU A 433 26.00 -5.28 -17.63
C GLU A 433 24.46 -5.29 -17.70
N ARG A 434 23.86 -6.39 -18.16
CA ARG A 434 22.41 -6.58 -18.11
C ARG A 434 21.92 -6.56 -16.65
N ARG A 435 20.84 -5.83 -16.35
CA ARG A 435 20.19 -5.90 -15.02
C ARG A 435 19.75 -7.36 -14.76
N LYS A 436 20.24 -7.98 -13.67
CA LYS A 436 19.77 -9.28 -13.19
C LYS A 436 18.28 -9.20 -12.82
N GLY A 437 17.53 -10.28 -13.03
CA GLY A 437 16.14 -10.34 -12.59
C GLY A 437 16.05 -10.35 -11.06
N GLU A 438 15.02 -9.73 -10.49
CA GLU A 438 14.89 -9.74 -9.01
C GLU A 438 14.70 -11.16 -8.46
N ARG A 439 13.98 -12.00 -9.23
CA ARG A 439 13.81 -13.45 -9.00
C ARG A 439 15.13 -14.24 -9.02
N GLU A 440 16.22 -13.66 -9.53
CA GLU A 440 17.57 -14.23 -9.59
C GLU A 440 18.51 -13.60 -8.53
N LYS A 441 18.20 -12.39 -8.02
CA LYS A 441 19.07 -11.61 -7.11
C LYS A 441 19.25 -12.26 -5.73
N GLN A 442 18.31 -13.11 -5.31
CA GLN A 442 18.25 -13.67 -3.94
C GLN A 442 18.92 -15.05 -3.79
N ILE A 443 19.41 -15.65 -4.88
CA ILE A 443 20.17 -16.90 -4.84
C ILE A 443 21.65 -16.56 -4.94
N LEU A 444 22.45 -17.03 -3.99
CA LEU A 444 23.89 -16.77 -3.92
C LEU A 444 24.69 -17.87 -4.61
N ALA A 445 24.43 -19.14 -4.27
CA ALA A 445 25.08 -20.29 -4.87
C ALA A 445 24.14 -21.51 -4.96
N ARG A 446 24.54 -22.47 -5.79
CA ARG A 446 23.89 -23.76 -5.98
C ARG A 446 24.95 -24.86 -6.02
N GLU A 447 24.75 -25.89 -5.22
CA GLU A 447 25.57 -27.10 -5.17
C GLU A 447 24.71 -28.31 -5.56
N ASN A 448 25.21 -29.11 -6.50
CA ASN A 448 24.68 -30.45 -6.77
C ASN A 448 25.62 -31.46 -6.10
N LEU A 449 25.11 -32.61 -5.64
CA LEU A 449 25.89 -33.60 -4.86
C LEU A 449 27.24 -33.98 -5.48
N THR A 450 27.30 -34.15 -6.81
CA THR A 450 28.52 -34.50 -7.55
C THR A 450 29.62 -33.44 -7.46
N ALA A 451 29.28 -32.15 -7.36
CA ALA A 451 30.26 -31.09 -7.20
C ALA A 451 30.81 -31.03 -5.77
N ALA A 452 29.97 -31.30 -4.77
CA ALA A 452 30.37 -31.35 -3.36
C ALA A 452 31.34 -32.51 -3.08
N LEU A 453 31.06 -33.70 -3.63
CA LEU A 453 31.92 -34.89 -3.46
C LEU A 453 33.29 -34.79 -4.14
N THR A 454 33.43 -33.98 -5.19
CA THR A 454 34.70 -33.83 -5.95
C THR A 454 35.58 -32.66 -5.53
N GLY A 455 35.12 -31.80 -4.60
CA GLY A 455 35.83 -30.57 -4.19
C GLY A 455 35.92 -29.46 -5.26
N ALA A 456 35.77 -29.78 -6.55
CA ALA A 456 35.86 -28.87 -7.69
C ALA A 456 34.59 -28.01 -7.90
N GLY A 457 34.07 -27.38 -6.84
CA GLY A 457 32.74 -26.75 -6.82
C GLY A 457 32.67 -25.22 -7.00
N SER A 458 33.70 -24.47 -6.61
CA SER A 458 33.59 -23.01 -6.43
C SER A 458 33.90 -22.18 -7.70
N ARG A 459 33.00 -22.20 -8.69
CA ARG A 459 33.04 -21.23 -9.81
C ARG A 459 32.62 -19.82 -9.36
N LEU A 460 33.53 -19.13 -8.66
CA LEU A 460 33.45 -17.68 -8.42
C LEU A 460 33.50 -16.93 -9.76
N VAL A 461 32.35 -16.45 -10.23
CA VAL A 461 32.22 -15.75 -11.52
C VAL A 461 32.75 -14.32 -11.41
N TRP A 462 34.07 -14.15 -11.56
CA TRP A 462 34.70 -12.85 -11.75
C TRP A 462 34.72 -12.45 -13.23
N PRO A 463 34.06 -11.35 -13.64
CA PRO A 463 34.02 -10.92 -15.04
C PRO A 463 35.23 -10.05 -15.40
N TRP A 464 36.39 -10.67 -15.64
CA TRP A 464 37.53 -9.99 -16.29
C TRP A 464 37.72 -10.48 -17.73
N LYS A 465 37.08 -9.77 -18.68
CA LYS A 465 37.49 -9.80 -20.09
C LYS A 465 38.60 -8.76 -20.30
N MET A 466 39.85 -9.20 -20.29
CA MET A 466 40.92 -8.48 -20.98
C MET A 466 40.82 -8.80 -22.48
N GLY A 467 40.79 -7.78 -23.33
CA GLY A 467 40.98 -7.94 -24.77
C GLY A 467 42.42 -8.34 -25.05
N GLY A 468 42.62 -9.31 -25.95
CA GLY A 468 43.92 -9.95 -26.13
C GLY A 468 44.98 -9.08 -26.83
N CYS A 469 46.22 -9.56 -26.78
CA CYS A 469 47.24 -9.26 -27.78
C CYS A 469 47.99 -10.55 -28.15
N GLN A 470 48.82 -10.49 -29.19
CA GLN A 470 49.32 -11.67 -29.89
C GLN A 470 50.50 -12.37 -29.19
N GLY A 471 50.66 -13.66 -29.49
CA GLY A 471 51.49 -14.57 -28.71
C GLY A 471 53.00 -14.42 -28.88
N LEU A 472 53.72 -15.14 -28.01
CA LEU A 472 55.01 -15.78 -28.32
C LEU A 472 55.28 -16.93 -27.33
N ARG A 473 56.30 -17.72 -27.66
CA ARG A 473 56.80 -18.96 -27.02
C ARG A 473 56.75 -18.99 -25.48
N GLY A 474 56.40 -20.16 -24.92
CA GLY A 474 56.59 -20.44 -23.49
C GLY A 474 56.05 -21.79 -23.04
N VAL A 475 56.77 -22.89 -23.31
CA VAL A 475 56.49 -24.18 -22.63
C VAL A 475 57.20 -24.15 -21.28
N LEU A 476 56.43 -24.11 -20.18
CA LEU A 476 56.94 -24.34 -18.84
C LEU A 476 56.10 -25.44 -18.18
N VAL A 477 56.65 -26.64 -18.12
CA VAL A 477 56.06 -27.76 -17.37
C VAL A 477 56.46 -27.60 -15.91
N VAL A 478 55.47 -27.52 -15.01
CA VAL A 478 55.69 -27.65 -13.56
C VAL A 478 55.16 -29.00 -13.13
N VAL A 479 56.07 -29.83 -12.61
CA VAL A 479 55.82 -31.23 -12.25
C VAL A 479 55.34 -31.32 -10.80
N PRO A 480 54.24 -32.02 -10.49
CA PRO A 480 53.91 -32.38 -9.11
C PRO A 480 54.88 -33.49 -8.61
N PRO A 481 55.30 -33.48 -7.34
CA PRO A 481 56.22 -34.50 -6.80
C PRO A 481 55.61 -35.92 -6.82
N GLY A 482 56.47 -36.94 -6.66
CA GLY A 482 56.17 -38.36 -6.86
C GLY A 482 55.06 -38.96 -5.96
N VAL A 483 54.72 -40.25 -6.12
CA VAL A 483 55.66 -41.39 -6.03
C VAL A 483 55.39 -42.54 -7.03
N SER A 484 56.48 -43.21 -7.43
CA SER A 484 56.65 -44.55 -8.03
C SER A 484 55.95 -44.98 -9.35
N ARG A 485 56.78 -45.00 -10.41
CA ARG A 485 57.07 -46.14 -11.33
C ARG A 485 55.92 -46.85 -12.09
N GLY A 486 55.86 -46.56 -13.39
CA GLY A 486 55.45 -47.48 -14.47
C GLY A 486 56.30 -47.17 -15.72
N SER A 487 56.66 -48.17 -16.55
CA SER A 487 57.77 -48.07 -17.50
C SER A 487 57.42 -48.31 -18.97
N CYS A 488 57.97 -47.47 -19.86
CA CYS A 488 58.15 -47.68 -21.31
C CYS A 488 56.89 -47.78 -22.19
N HIS A 489 56.92 -47.56 -23.52
CA HIS A 489 58.01 -47.09 -24.41
C HIS A 489 57.49 -46.08 -25.46
N GLN A 490 58.43 -45.44 -26.16
CA GLN A 490 58.26 -44.45 -27.23
C GLN A 490 57.51 -44.96 -28.49
N GLY A 491 57.09 -44.03 -29.36
CA GLY A 491 57.30 -44.23 -30.81
C GLY A 491 56.32 -43.56 -31.78
N GLY A 492 56.85 -42.96 -32.86
CA GLY A 492 56.22 -42.98 -34.19
C GLY A 492 55.09 -42.01 -34.51
N ALA A 493 55.42 -40.88 -35.15
CA ALA A 493 54.50 -40.09 -35.98
C ALA A 493 55.07 -40.07 -37.43
N PRO A 494 54.45 -39.45 -38.46
CA PRO A 494 53.10 -38.86 -38.58
C PRO A 494 52.41 -39.13 -39.96
N ARG A 495 51.36 -38.33 -40.28
CA ARG A 495 50.96 -37.79 -41.63
C ARG A 495 50.02 -38.56 -42.59
N THR A 496 48.85 -37.96 -42.82
CA THR A 496 48.21 -37.55 -44.11
C THR A 496 48.20 -38.48 -45.34
N LEU A 497 47.16 -38.56 -46.19
CA LEU A 497 45.76 -38.06 -46.25
C LEU A 497 45.11 -38.68 -47.51
N GLY A 498 43.81 -39.01 -47.53
CA GLY A 498 43.05 -39.10 -48.79
C GLY A 498 42.23 -40.39 -49.08
N HIS A 499 41.04 -40.12 -49.61
CA HIS A 499 40.04 -40.92 -50.35
C HIS A 499 40.56 -42.05 -51.31
N ARG A 500 39.79 -43.08 -51.74
CA ARG A 500 38.36 -43.48 -51.56
C ARG A 500 38.10 -44.93 -52.07
N PHE A 501 36.89 -45.45 -51.80
CA PHE A 501 36.12 -46.51 -52.51
C PHE A 501 36.35 -48.04 -52.28
N ASN A 502 35.21 -48.71 -52.05
CA ASN A 502 34.74 -50.06 -52.45
C ASN A 502 35.48 -51.37 -52.08
N ALA A 503 34.95 -52.01 -51.02
CA ALA A 503 34.16 -53.27 -51.05
C ALA A 503 34.79 -54.63 -51.49
N SER A 504 34.79 -55.58 -50.56
CA SER A 504 34.56 -57.03 -50.78
C SER A 504 34.04 -57.68 -49.47
N GLY A 505 33.23 -58.75 -49.56
CA GLY A 505 32.86 -59.63 -48.42
C GLY A 505 33.80 -60.85 -48.32
N PRO A 506 33.36 -62.05 -47.86
CA PRO A 506 31.96 -62.53 -47.71
C PRO A 506 31.65 -63.39 -46.45
N SER A 507 30.47 -64.06 -46.43
CA SER A 507 30.09 -65.31 -45.68
C SER A 507 30.07 -65.29 -44.14
N THR A 508 29.26 -66.04 -43.36
CA THR A 508 28.06 -66.94 -43.50
C THR A 508 27.63 -67.33 -42.05
N CYS A 509 26.42 -67.76 -41.66
CA CYS A 509 25.05 -67.81 -42.22
C CYS A 509 24.04 -68.10 -41.06
N ASP A 510 22.89 -68.74 -41.33
CA ASP A 510 21.94 -69.44 -40.43
C ASP A 510 21.11 -68.58 -39.43
N GLU A 511 19.78 -68.71 -39.28
CA GLU A 511 18.77 -69.55 -39.98
C GLU A 511 17.35 -68.87 -39.95
N PHE A 512 16.34 -69.50 -40.57
CA PHE A 512 14.94 -69.02 -40.79
C PHE A 512 13.96 -70.23 -40.56
N PRO A 513 12.61 -70.15 -40.75
CA PRO A 513 11.55 -69.22 -40.33
C PRO A 513 10.40 -70.05 -39.62
N PRO A 514 9.06 -70.03 -39.92
CA PRO A 514 8.08 -68.97 -40.25
C PRO A 514 6.72 -69.01 -39.47
N GLU A 515 5.88 -67.98 -39.71
CA GLU A 515 4.42 -68.02 -39.95
C GLU A 515 3.28 -68.24 -38.90
N ARG A 516 2.13 -67.57 -39.22
CA ARG A 516 0.70 -67.79 -38.82
C ARG A 516 0.31 -67.46 -37.36
N GLN A 517 -0.91 -67.01 -37.05
CA GLN A 517 -2.19 -67.01 -37.80
C GLN A 517 -2.92 -65.64 -37.82
N ALA A 518 -3.85 -65.48 -38.78
CA ALA A 518 -5.06 -64.64 -38.67
C ALA A 518 -6.30 -65.57 -38.78
N PRO A 519 -7.49 -65.22 -38.25
CA PRO A 519 -8.46 -64.33 -38.92
C PRO A 519 -9.03 -63.29 -37.90
N LEU A 520 -10.17 -62.55 -38.01
CA LEU A 520 -11.40 -62.48 -38.83
C LEU A 520 -11.65 -60.99 -39.21
N VAL A 521 -12.17 -60.62 -40.40
CA VAL A 521 -13.58 -60.61 -40.90
C VAL A 521 -14.54 -59.72 -40.08
N ALA A 522 -15.31 -58.78 -40.67
CA ALA A 522 -15.26 -58.12 -41.99
C ALA A 522 -16.21 -56.89 -42.02
N GLN A 523 -16.22 -56.15 -43.15
CA GLN A 523 -17.27 -55.21 -43.61
C GLN A 523 -17.47 -53.90 -42.79
N SER A 524 -17.79 -52.74 -43.37
CA SER A 524 -17.78 -52.33 -44.80
C SER A 524 -17.72 -50.80 -44.95
N ARG A 525 -17.01 -50.29 -45.97
CA ARG A 525 -17.29 -48.97 -46.57
C ARG A 525 -18.16 -49.18 -47.82
N PHE A 526 -19.40 -48.68 -47.85
CA PHE A 526 -20.18 -48.41 -49.07
C PHE A 526 -21.42 -47.56 -48.75
N GLY A 527 -21.96 -46.83 -49.74
CA GLY A 527 -23.21 -46.05 -49.63
C GLY A 527 -23.04 -44.75 -48.83
N CYS A 528 -22.90 -43.55 -49.42
CA CYS A 528 -23.82 -42.84 -50.32
C CYS A 528 -25.22 -42.57 -49.73
N ALA A 529 -25.36 -41.33 -49.24
CA ALA A 529 -26.52 -40.44 -49.40
C ALA A 529 -27.86 -41.04 -49.86
N LEU A 530 -28.81 -41.16 -48.92
CA LEU A 530 -30.13 -40.51 -49.05
C LEU A 530 -30.79 -40.31 -47.68
N LEU A 531 -31.92 -39.60 -47.65
CA LEU A 531 -32.91 -39.59 -46.55
C LEU A 531 -32.44 -39.09 -45.17
N ARG A 532 -32.12 -37.78 -45.10
CA ARG A 532 -32.78 -36.76 -44.23
C ARG A 532 -31.92 -35.49 -44.24
N LEU A 533 -32.30 -34.31 -44.74
CA LEU A 533 -33.62 -33.70 -44.99
C LEU A 533 -34.60 -33.80 -43.82
N ILE A 534 -35.14 -32.65 -43.41
CA ILE A 534 -35.89 -32.41 -42.17
C ILE A 534 -34.96 -32.31 -40.93
N PHE A 535 -35.20 -31.29 -40.09
CA PHE A 535 -34.47 -30.87 -38.88
C PHE A 535 -33.02 -30.36 -39.02
N SER A 536 -32.91 -29.20 -39.66
CA SER A 536 -31.94 -28.18 -39.22
C SER A 536 -32.41 -27.53 -37.91
N SER A 537 -31.57 -27.50 -36.88
CA SER A 537 -31.31 -26.33 -35.99
C SER A 537 -30.41 -26.70 -34.80
N TYR A 538 -29.74 -25.69 -34.23
CA TYR A 538 -28.98 -25.72 -32.96
C TYR A 538 -27.84 -26.74 -32.78
N THR A 539 -26.64 -26.41 -33.28
CA THR A 539 -25.42 -26.33 -32.43
C THR A 539 -24.38 -25.43 -33.11
N ALA A 540 -24.03 -24.30 -32.50
CA ALA A 540 -22.94 -23.44 -32.98
C ALA A 540 -21.68 -23.68 -32.13
N ARG A 541 -20.52 -23.89 -32.79
CA ARG A 541 -19.22 -23.94 -32.10
C ARG A 541 -18.81 -22.52 -31.65
N PRO A 542 -18.11 -22.37 -30.52
CA PRO A 542 -17.48 -21.09 -30.17
C PRO A 542 -16.36 -20.76 -31.18
N LEU A 543 -16.39 -19.54 -31.71
CA LEU A 543 -15.32 -19.00 -32.56
C LEU A 543 -14.11 -18.61 -31.71
N ALA A 544 -12.91 -18.79 -32.27
CA ALA A 544 -11.68 -18.32 -31.64
C ALA A 544 -11.64 -16.77 -31.60
N PRO A 545 -11.09 -16.15 -30.54
CA PRO A 545 -10.99 -14.70 -30.45
C PRO A 545 -9.96 -14.16 -31.46
N PRO A 546 -10.21 -12.99 -32.08
CA PRO A 546 -9.25 -12.35 -32.98
C PRO A 546 -7.99 -11.90 -32.24
N PRO A 547 -6.84 -11.76 -32.94
CA PRO A 547 -5.61 -11.25 -32.34
C PRO A 547 -5.81 -9.82 -31.83
N ARG A 548 -5.20 -9.51 -30.68
CA ARG A 548 -5.27 -8.18 -30.08
C ARG A 548 -4.50 -7.17 -30.95
N PRO A 549 -5.01 -5.96 -31.20
CA PRO A 549 -4.20 -4.89 -31.77
C PRO A 549 -3.06 -4.54 -30.81
N LEU A 550 -1.94 -4.08 -31.39
CA LEU A 550 -0.85 -3.48 -30.63
C LEU A 550 -1.35 -2.24 -29.86
N PRO A 551 -0.79 -1.92 -28.69
CA PRO A 551 -1.21 -0.74 -27.94
C PRO A 551 -1.01 0.53 -28.79
N PRO A 552 -1.96 1.47 -28.81
CA PRO A 552 -1.76 2.74 -29.49
C PRO A 552 -0.57 3.48 -28.89
N ALA A 553 0.10 4.29 -29.71
CA ALA A 553 1.17 5.16 -29.23
C ALA A 553 0.68 6.03 -28.07
N ILE A 554 1.50 6.17 -27.04
CA ILE A 554 1.18 7.01 -25.88
C ILE A 554 1.17 8.46 -26.36
N LEU A 555 -0.03 8.99 -26.65
CA LEU A 555 -0.23 10.44 -26.70
C LEU A 555 0.25 10.99 -25.35
N PRO A 556 1.09 12.04 -25.34
CA PRO A 556 1.60 12.59 -24.09
C PRO A 556 0.40 13.03 -23.24
N GLN A 557 0.37 12.58 -21.99
CA GLN A 557 -0.57 13.12 -21.02
C GLN A 557 -0.31 14.62 -20.94
N THR A 558 -1.32 15.43 -21.20
CA THR A 558 -1.23 16.89 -21.03
C THR A 558 -0.84 17.15 -19.59
N SER A 559 0.39 17.60 -19.38
CA SER A 559 0.91 17.91 -18.06
C SER A 559 0.02 18.95 -17.41
N ALA A 560 -0.43 18.68 -16.19
CA ALA A 560 -0.75 19.77 -15.27
C ALA A 560 0.49 20.68 -15.23
N MET A 561 0.31 21.99 -15.35
CA MET A 561 1.44 22.90 -15.49
C MET A 561 2.27 22.93 -14.21
N GLU A 562 3.34 22.12 -14.16
CA GLU A 562 4.40 22.26 -13.18
C GLU A 562 5.12 23.57 -13.44
N TYR A 563 4.65 24.63 -12.77
CA TYR A 563 5.36 25.90 -12.67
C TYR A 563 6.82 25.62 -12.27
N PRO A 564 7.82 25.92 -13.13
CA PRO A 564 9.20 25.53 -12.90
C PRO A 564 9.76 26.33 -11.73
N ARG A 565 9.82 25.67 -10.56
CA ARG A 565 10.08 26.31 -9.26
C ARG A 565 11.28 27.29 -9.38
N PRO A 566 11.11 28.57 -9.01
CA PRO A 566 12.22 29.51 -9.08
C PRO A 566 13.38 29.01 -8.19
N PRO A 567 14.64 29.20 -8.62
CA PRO A 567 15.79 28.61 -7.94
C PRO A 567 15.94 29.17 -6.52
N GLN A 568 15.53 28.37 -5.54
CA GLN A 568 15.81 28.64 -4.14
C GLN A 568 17.26 28.23 -3.83
N SER A 569 17.95 29.03 -3.03
CA SER A 569 19.29 28.70 -2.55
C SER A 569 19.22 27.62 -1.49
N ASP A 570 19.39 26.37 -1.91
CA ASP A 570 19.48 25.17 -1.04
C ASP A 570 20.56 25.35 0.02
N SER A 571 20.14 25.87 1.17
CA SER A 571 20.97 26.21 2.32
C SER A 571 20.36 25.55 3.54
N TRP A 572 21.19 24.88 4.34
CA TRP A 572 20.72 24.08 5.48
C TRP A 572 20.01 24.92 6.56
N PHE A 573 20.20 26.23 6.55
CA PHE A 573 19.55 27.22 7.41
C PHE A 573 18.30 27.88 6.78
N ALA A 574 17.93 27.57 5.53
CA ALA A 574 16.70 28.08 4.91
C ALA A 574 15.41 27.88 5.75
N PRO A 575 15.20 26.77 6.50
CA PRO A 575 14.02 26.63 7.36
C PRO A 575 14.10 27.39 8.69
N LEU A 576 15.23 28.00 9.06
CA LEU A 576 15.33 28.85 10.24
C LEU A 576 14.78 30.25 9.91
N SER A 577 13.59 30.55 10.43
CA SER A 577 12.98 31.88 10.35
C SER A 577 12.65 32.44 11.74
N LEU A 578 12.55 33.76 11.83
CA LEU A 578 12.15 34.45 13.06
C LEU A 578 10.74 34.01 13.53
N ASP A 579 9.85 33.70 12.58
CA ASP A 579 8.50 33.19 12.87
C ASP A 579 8.55 31.79 13.50
N LEU A 580 9.38 30.87 12.97
CA LEU A 580 9.61 29.56 13.55
C LEU A 580 10.16 29.66 14.98
N LEU A 581 11.14 30.55 15.21
CA LEU A 581 11.69 30.79 16.55
C LEU A 581 10.59 31.25 17.52
N VAL A 582 9.81 32.28 17.16
CA VAL A 582 8.72 32.77 18.02
C VAL A 582 7.62 31.71 18.22
N LYS A 583 7.33 30.88 17.21
CA LYS A 583 6.39 29.75 17.31
C LYS A 583 6.89 28.68 18.30
N VAL A 584 8.18 28.36 18.29
CA VAL A 584 8.81 27.49 19.29
C VAL A 584 8.77 28.14 20.68
N PHE A 585 9.23 29.38 20.85
CA PHE A 585 9.22 30.09 22.14
C PHE A 585 7.82 30.19 22.77
N LYS A 586 6.76 30.35 21.96
CA LYS A 586 5.36 30.36 22.42
C LYS A 586 4.86 29.00 22.92
N ILE A 587 5.41 27.90 22.41
CA ILE A 587 5.06 26.53 22.82
C ILE A 587 5.91 26.08 24.01
N THR A 588 7.15 26.56 24.12
CA THR A 588 8.09 26.21 25.20
C THR A 588 8.12 27.26 26.30
N PHE A 589 8.91 28.33 26.16
CA PHE A 589 9.25 29.25 27.26
C PHE A 589 8.11 30.19 27.70
N PHE A 590 7.20 30.55 26.80
CA PHE A 590 6.07 31.45 27.10
C PHE A 590 4.73 30.71 27.30
N HIS A 591 4.73 29.38 27.32
CA HIS A 591 3.52 28.61 27.61
C HIS A 591 3.35 28.43 29.13
N PRO A 592 2.22 28.85 29.74
CA PRO A 592 2.07 28.88 31.21
C PRO A 592 2.25 27.51 31.87
N PHE A 593 1.77 26.43 31.25
CA PHE A 593 1.98 25.08 31.79
C PHE A 593 3.48 24.70 31.86
N VAL A 594 4.30 25.18 30.92
CA VAL A 594 5.73 24.82 30.85
C VAL A 594 6.56 25.67 31.80
N SER A 595 6.23 26.95 31.98
CA SER A 595 6.90 27.80 32.99
C SER A 595 6.66 27.28 34.41
N TRP A 596 5.47 26.77 34.72
CA TRP A 596 5.16 26.14 36.02
C TRP A 596 5.81 24.76 36.25
N ILE A 597 6.27 24.06 35.22
CA ILE A 597 7.06 22.82 35.41
C ILE A 597 8.40 23.10 36.11
N ILE A 598 9.02 24.27 35.89
CA ILE A 598 10.35 24.58 36.43
C ILE A 598 10.34 24.66 37.98
N PRO A 599 9.44 25.45 38.63
CA PRO A 599 9.23 25.38 40.08
C PRO A 599 8.92 23.98 40.61
N LEU A 600 8.11 23.19 39.88
CA LEU A 600 7.76 21.82 40.28
C LEU A 600 8.97 20.87 40.23
N CYS A 601 9.85 21.01 39.23
CA CYS A 601 11.11 20.27 39.16
C CYS A 601 12.07 20.65 40.30
N PHE A 602 12.22 21.94 40.61
CA PHE A 602 13.01 22.37 41.77
C PHE A 602 12.40 21.86 43.09
N ARG A 603 11.06 21.78 43.19
CA ARG A 603 10.39 21.22 44.36
C ARG A 603 10.60 19.71 44.48
N ALA A 604 10.62 18.97 43.37
CA ALA A 604 10.97 17.55 43.33
C ALA A 604 12.45 17.29 43.71
N GLN A 605 13.34 18.25 43.46
CA GLN A 605 14.73 18.27 43.94
C GLN A 605 14.87 18.76 45.40
N ALA A 606 13.75 18.91 46.13
CA ALA A 606 13.69 19.38 47.52
C ALA A 606 14.33 20.76 47.78
N LEU A 607 14.43 21.63 46.75
CA LEU A 607 14.98 22.98 46.90
C LEU A 607 14.15 23.81 47.89
N ARG A 608 14.83 24.61 48.72
CA ARG A 608 14.20 25.53 49.68
C ARG A 608 13.41 26.63 48.96
N TRP A 609 12.27 27.02 49.53
CA TRP A 609 11.45 28.13 49.01
C TRP A 609 12.22 29.45 48.95
N ASP A 610 13.08 29.69 49.93
CA ASP A 610 13.93 30.89 50.08
C ASP A 610 15.06 30.98 49.03
N ALA A 611 15.29 29.92 48.23
CA ALA A 611 16.40 29.88 47.28
C ALA A 611 16.14 30.83 46.09
N PRO A 612 17.09 31.70 45.69
CA PRO A 612 16.89 32.64 44.58
C PRO A 612 16.40 32.00 43.26
N PRO A 613 16.87 30.81 42.83
CA PRO A 613 16.33 30.15 41.63
C PRO A 613 14.85 29.77 41.75
N MET A 614 14.38 29.38 42.94
CA MET A 614 12.97 29.07 43.19
C MET A 614 12.13 30.35 43.02
N LEU A 615 12.50 31.42 43.74
CA LEU A 615 11.78 32.70 43.72
C LEU A 615 11.72 33.30 42.31
N VAL A 616 12.84 33.30 41.56
CA VAL A 616 12.87 33.78 40.17
C VAL A 616 12.01 32.92 39.25
N SER A 617 12.04 31.59 39.39
CA SER A 617 11.22 30.70 38.56
C SER A 617 9.72 30.85 38.81
N ILE A 618 9.31 31.06 40.07
CA ILE A 618 7.91 31.34 40.44
C ILE A 618 7.50 32.72 39.92
N ALA A 619 8.32 33.77 40.10
CA ALA A 619 8.02 35.11 39.59
C ALA A 619 7.84 35.11 38.06
N TRP A 620 8.69 34.40 37.33
CA TRP A 620 8.55 34.21 35.88
C TRP A 620 7.27 33.45 35.50
N ALA A 621 6.98 32.33 36.18
CA ALA A 621 5.78 31.54 35.91
C ALA A 621 4.50 32.35 36.16
N CYS A 622 4.43 33.09 37.28
CA CYS A 622 3.38 34.04 37.61
C CYS A 622 3.22 35.12 36.53
N PHE A 623 4.31 35.79 36.13
CA PHE A 623 4.30 36.82 35.09
C PHE A 623 3.74 36.30 33.77
N ILE A 624 4.22 35.13 33.31
CA ILE A 624 3.71 34.49 32.08
C ILE A 624 2.23 34.11 32.20
N THR A 625 1.75 33.61 33.35
CA THR A 625 0.30 33.39 33.54
C THR A 625 -0.51 34.70 33.52
N VAL A 626 -0.01 35.78 34.12
CA VAL A 626 -0.70 37.09 34.10
C VAL A 626 -0.76 37.64 32.67
N CYS A 627 0.33 37.58 31.90
CA CYS A 627 0.33 37.98 30.49
C CYS A 627 -0.61 37.12 29.64
N TRP A 628 -0.68 35.80 29.88
CA TRP A 628 -1.58 34.89 29.17
C TRP A 628 -3.06 35.18 29.49
N ILE A 629 -3.41 35.40 30.77
CA ILE A 629 -4.75 35.80 31.20
C ILE A 629 -5.11 37.16 30.61
N ALA A 630 -4.21 38.15 30.69
CA ALA A 630 -4.42 39.48 30.12
C ALA A 630 -4.63 39.44 28.60
N GLN A 631 -3.91 38.58 27.87
CA GLN A 631 -4.13 38.38 26.43
C GLN A 631 -5.51 37.75 26.15
N ALA A 632 -5.93 36.75 26.94
CA ALA A 632 -7.25 36.12 26.80
C ALA A 632 -8.40 37.09 27.11
N VAL A 633 -8.25 37.93 28.15
CA VAL A 633 -9.18 39.01 28.50
C VAL A 633 -9.24 40.07 27.41
N ASN A 634 -8.08 40.55 26.92
CA ASN A 634 -8.00 41.54 25.84
C ASN A 634 -8.73 41.06 24.56
N LEU A 635 -8.52 39.81 24.15
CA LEU A 635 -9.22 39.25 22.98
C LEU A 635 -10.75 39.17 23.20
N ARG A 636 -11.20 38.86 24.43
CA ARG A 636 -12.63 38.76 24.77
C ARG A 636 -13.31 40.12 24.92
N ILE A 637 -12.56 41.17 25.28
CA ILE A 637 -13.02 42.57 25.26
C ILE A 637 -13.08 43.08 23.81
N ALA A 638 -12.05 42.82 23.00
CA ALA A 638 -11.95 43.34 21.63
C ALA A 638 -12.90 42.67 20.62
N TYR A 639 -13.24 41.39 20.82
CA TYR A 639 -14.01 40.59 19.86
C TYR A 639 -15.27 39.91 20.44
N GLY A 640 -15.56 40.11 21.73
CA GLY A 640 -16.73 39.56 22.39
C GLY A 640 -16.66 38.05 22.66
N LEU A 641 -17.84 37.41 22.67
CA LEU A 641 -17.98 35.96 22.82
C LEU A 641 -17.91 35.26 21.45
N PRO A 642 -17.30 34.06 21.36
CA PRO A 642 -17.42 33.25 20.15
C PRO A 642 -18.88 32.90 19.86
N ARG A 643 -19.25 32.79 18.58
CA ARG A 643 -20.51 32.13 18.17
C ARG A 643 -20.32 30.61 18.14
N GLU A 644 -21.41 29.86 18.24
CA GLU A 644 -21.40 28.42 17.94
C GLU A 644 -21.44 28.21 16.42
N VAL A 645 -20.85 27.11 15.95
CA VAL A 645 -20.64 26.82 14.52
C VAL A 645 -20.82 25.32 14.29
N ASP A 646 -21.90 24.92 13.61
CA ASP A 646 -22.10 23.54 13.16
C ASP A 646 -21.87 23.43 11.66
N LEU A 647 -20.81 22.69 11.28
CA LEU A 647 -20.41 22.50 9.89
C LEU A 647 -21.46 21.77 9.02
N THR A 648 -22.54 21.24 9.59
CA THR A 648 -23.65 20.61 8.86
C THR A 648 -24.76 21.59 8.47
N GLU A 649 -24.86 22.75 9.14
CA GLU A 649 -25.81 23.82 8.81
C GLU A 649 -25.15 24.99 8.05
N GLU A 650 -23.82 25.12 8.13
CA GLU A 650 -23.07 26.21 7.49
C GLU A 650 -23.00 26.07 5.95
N VAL A 651 -23.29 27.18 5.27
CA VAL A 651 -23.16 27.33 3.81
C VAL A 651 -22.06 28.37 3.53
N ILE A 652 -20.93 27.89 3.01
CA ILE A 652 -19.68 28.63 2.87
C ILE A 652 -19.51 29.13 1.42
N VAL A 653 -19.61 30.44 1.22
CA VAL A 653 -19.44 31.11 -0.08
C VAL A 653 -18.02 31.64 -0.20
N ILE A 654 -17.29 31.21 -1.24
CA ILE A 654 -15.88 31.57 -1.47
C ILE A 654 -15.72 32.22 -2.85
N THR A 655 -15.18 33.44 -2.89
CA THR A 655 -14.86 34.13 -4.16
C THR A 655 -13.40 33.97 -4.54
N GLY A 656 -13.12 33.74 -5.83
CA GLY A 656 -11.78 33.47 -6.33
C GLY A 656 -11.24 32.13 -5.82
N GLY A 657 -12.01 31.06 -6.00
CA GLY A 657 -11.70 29.72 -5.45
C GLY A 657 -11.24 28.68 -6.48
N ALA A 658 -11.03 29.04 -7.75
CA ALA A 658 -10.60 28.07 -8.76
C ALA A 658 -9.14 27.58 -8.57
N SER A 659 -8.31 28.35 -7.87
CA SER A 659 -6.93 27.97 -7.52
C SER A 659 -6.40 28.69 -6.26
N GLY A 660 -5.18 28.35 -5.83
CA GLY A 660 -4.50 29.02 -4.72
C GLY A 660 -5.18 28.82 -3.35
N LEU A 661 -5.24 29.89 -2.55
CA LEU A 661 -5.76 29.83 -1.18
C LEU A 661 -7.26 29.47 -1.14
N GLY A 662 -8.08 30.02 -2.03
CA GLY A 662 -9.52 29.76 -2.07
C GLY A 662 -9.85 28.30 -2.37
N LEU A 663 -9.11 27.68 -3.30
CA LEU A 663 -9.23 26.24 -3.60
C LEU A 663 -8.89 25.37 -2.39
N LEU A 664 -7.79 25.68 -1.68
CA LEU A 664 -7.40 24.95 -0.48
C LEU A 664 -8.43 25.05 0.65
N ILE A 665 -9.07 26.20 0.83
CA ILE A 665 -10.15 26.38 1.81
C ILE A 665 -11.39 25.56 1.40
N ALA A 666 -11.77 25.61 0.11
CA ALA A 666 -12.89 24.84 -0.42
C ALA A 666 -12.70 23.32 -0.27
N GLU A 667 -11.52 22.80 -0.65
CA GLU A 667 -11.19 21.37 -0.50
C GLU A 667 -11.20 20.92 0.97
N VAL A 668 -10.68 21.73 1.89
CA VAL A 668 -10.66 21.36 3.32
C VAL A 668 -12.06 21.34 3.93
N TYR A 669 -12.93 22.30 3.60
CA TYR A 669 -14.32 22.28 4.09
C TYR A 669 -15.17 21.18 3.44
N GLY A 670 -15.03 20.93 2.13
CA GLY A 670 -15.69 19.79 1.47
C GLY A 670 -15.25 18.44 2.06
N MET A 671 -13.96 18.28 2.38
CA MET A 671 -13.46 17.09 3.10
C MET A 671 -14.00 16.95 4.53
N ARG A 672 -14.33 18.06 5.20
CA ARG A 672 -14.97 18.06 6.53
C ARG A 672 -16.50 17.82 6.47
N GLY A 673 -17.11 17.94 5.29
CA GLY A 673 -18.53 17.68 5.06
C GLY A 673 -19.42 18.93 5.03
N ALA A 674 -18.85 20.13 5.11
CA ALA A 674 -19.60 21.37 4.99
C ALA A 674 -19.98 21.69 3.53
N THR A 675 -21.06 22.44 3.35
CA THR A 675 -21.57 22.89 2.06
C THR A 675 -20.78 24.09 1.55
N VAL A 676 -20.13 23.98 0.39
CA VAL A 676 -19.29 25.05 -0.18
C VAL A 676 -19.80 25.47 -1.56
N ALA A 677 -19.94 26.78 -1.76
CA ALA A 677 -20.16 27.43 -3.05
C ALA A 677 -18.90 28.21 -3.46
N VAL A 678 -18.31 27.87 -4.61
CA VAL A 678 -17.15 28.59 -5.18
C VAL A 678 -17.60 29.47 -6.34
N LEU A 679 -17.27 30.76 -6.29
CA LEU A 679 -17.51 31.74 -7.36
C LEU A 679 -16.17 32.12 -8.00
N ASP A 680 -16.01 31.82 -9.29
CA ASP A 680 -14.86 32.22 -10.10
C ASP A 680 -15.26 32.36 -11.58
N VAL A 681 -14.42 33.02 -12.37
CA VAL A 681 -14.53 33.08 -13.84
C VAL A 681 -13.88 31.84 -14.47
N ASN A 682 -12.90 31.25 -13.80
CA ASN A 682 -12.13 30.11 -14.26
C ASN A 682 -12.72 28.80 -13.72
N ASP A 683 -12.77 27.77 -14.55
CA ASP A 683 -13.24 26.44 -14.12
C ASP A 683 -12.20 25.79 -13.17
N MET A 684 -12.65 25.04 -12.15
CA MET A 684 -11.77 24.47 -11.10
C MET A 684 -10.70 23.52 -11.65
N GLU A 685 -9.44 23.73 -11.23
CA GLU A 685 -8.28 22.97 -11.69
C GLU A 685 -8.34 21.45 -11.35
N ASN A 686 -9.01 21.08 -10.24
CA ASN A 686 -9.14 19.69 -9.75
C ASN A 686 -10.50 19.02 -10.04
N GLY A 687 -11.46 19.74 -10.64
CA GLY A 687 -12.85 19.28 -10.79
C GLY A 687 -13.66 19.30 -9.48
N GLU A 688 -14.90 18.80 -9.54
CA GLU A 688 -15.85 18.86 -8.42
C GLU A 688 -15.45 17.93 -7.25
N ALA A 689 -15.01 18.53 -6.15
CA ALA A 689 -14.79 17.83 -4.89
C ALA A 689 -16.12 17.60 -4.16
N ARG A 690 -16.23 16.50 -3.40
CA ARG A 690 -17.45 16.19 -2.63
C ARG A 690 -17.76 17.31 -1.63
N GLY A 691 -18.95 17.91 -1.75
CA GLY A 691 -19.41 19.02 -0.91
C GLY A 691 -19.10 20.42 -1.48
N VAL A 692 -18.36 20.51 -2.59
CA VAL A 692 -18.03 21.76 -3.27
C VAL A 692 -18.85 21.87 -4.56
N THR A 693 -19.58 22.97 -4.71
CA THR A 693 -20.34 23.34 -5.91
C THR A 693 -19.72 24.58 -6.55
N PHE A 694 -19.65 24.60 -7.88
CA PHE A 694 -18.98 25.66 -8.63
C PHE A 694 -19.99 26.52 -9.42
N TYR A 695 -19.92 27.83 -9.24
CA TYR A 695 -20.77 28.82 -9.91
C TYR A 695 -19.89 29.74 -10.75
N LYS A 696 -20.00 29.63 -12.08
CA LYS A 696 -19.28 30.51 -13.00
C LYS A 696 -19.83 31.93 -12.92
N CYS A 697 -19.07 32.82 -12.30
CA CYS A 697 -19.50 34.17 -11.93
C CYS A 697 -18.31 35.12 -11.98
N ASP A 698 -18.43 36.21 -12.76
CA ASP A 698 -17.55 37.35 -12.54
C ASP A 698 -18.00 38.11 -11.29
N VAL A 699 -17.07 38.39 -10.37
CA VAL A 699 -17.34 39.08 -9.10
C VAL A 699 -17.38 40.61 -9.29
N THR A 700 -16.90 41.12 -10.43
CA THR A 700 -17.00 42.53 -10.81
C THR A 700 -18.40 42.90 -11.33
N ASP A 701 -19.17 41.94 -11.85
CA ASP A 701 -20.53 42.17 -12.32
C ASP A 701 -21.56 41.98 -11.20
N LYS A 702 -22.04 43.10 -10.65
CA LYS A 702 -23.12 43.19 -9.66
C LYS A 702 -24.39 42.39 -10.04
N ALA A 703 -24.72 42.26 -11.32
CA ALA A 703 -25.91 41.53 -11.76
C ALA A 703 -25.69 40.01 -11.76
N GLN A 704 -24.50 39.55 -12.16
CA GLN A 704 -24.11 38.14 -12.02
C GLN A 704 -24.05 37.71 -10.55
N VAL A 705 -23.40 38.50 -9.68
CA VAL A 705 -23.32 38.18 -8.25
C VAL A 705 -24.71 38.08 -7.62
N ALA A 706 -25.63 39.01 -7.91
CA ALA A 706 -27.00 38.96 -7.40
C ALA A 706 -27.78 37.72 -7.93
N ARG A 707 -27.63 37.38 -9.22
CA ARG A 707 -28.25 36.19 -9.82
C ARG A 707 -27.73 34.89 -9.19
N VAL A 708 -26.42 34.82 -8.94
CA VAL A 708 -25.76 33.64 -8.37
C VAL A 708 -26.04 33.51 -6.87
N ALA A 709 -26.11 34.61 -6.12
CA ALA A 709 -26.57 34.59 -4.73
C ALA A 709 -28.00 34.01 -4.61
N ALA A 710 -28.91 34.47 -5.47
CA ALA A 710 -30.27 33.94 -5.57
C ALA A 710 -30.35 32.54 -6.20
N GLN A 711 -29.24 31.95 -6.66
CA GLN A 711 -29.15 30.54 -7.02
C GLN A 711 -28.64 29.72 -5.82
N ILE A 712 -27.56 30.16 -5.15
CA ILE A 712 -27.02 29.53 -3.95
C ILE A 712 -28.08 29.40 -2.85
N GLU A 713 -28.89 30.44 -2.62
CA GLU A 713 -29.99 30.42 -1.64
C GLU A 713 -31.09 29.37 -1.96
N ARG A 714 -31.19 28.90 -3.22
CA ARG A 714 -32.09 27.81 -3.63
C ARG A 714 -31.42 26.44 -3.68
N ASP A 715 -30.16 26.39 -4.12
CA ASP A 715 -29.43 25.14 -4.40
C ASP A 715 -28.77 24.57 -3.13
N LEU A 716 -28.35 25.44 -2.19
CA LEU A 716 -27.67 25.06 -0.93
C LEU A 716 -28.36 25.58 0.34
N GLY A 717 -29.15 26.65 0.26
CA GLY A 717 -29.73 27.36 1.41
C GLY A 717 -29.02 28.68 1.73
N THR A 718 -29.41 29.32 2.84
CA THR A 718 -28.93 30.66 3.23
C THR A 718 -27.42 30.66 3.54
N PRO A 719 -26.59 31.46 2.84
CA PRO A 719 -25.18 31.62 3.17
C PRO A 719 -24.93 32.08 4.60
N THR A 720 -23.95 31.47 5.28
CA THR A 720 -23.57 31.77 6.68
C THR A 720 -22.11 32.19 6.82
N VAL A 721 -21.22 31.74 5.91
CA VAL A 721 -19.84 32.22 5.81
C VAL A 721 -19.60 32.84 4.44
N LEU A 722 -19.07 34.06 4.41
CA LEU A 722 -18.59 34.72 3.18
C LEU A 722 -17.06 34.87 3.25
N ILE A 723 -16.35 34.35 2.25
CA ILE A 723 -14.89 34.46 2.11
C ILE A 723 -14.58 35.28 0.86
N ASN A 724 -14.24 36.56 1.08
CA ASN A 724 -13.81 37.48 0.04
C ASN A 724 -12.30 37.34 -0.21
N ASN A 725 -11.95 36.50 -1.20
CA ASN A 725 -10.58 36.14 -1.58
C ASN A 725 -10.20 36.50 -3.03
N ALA A 726 -11.15 36.89 -3.87
CA ALA A 726 -10.87 37.31 -5.26
C ALA A 726 -9.86 38.48 -5.32
N ALA A 727 -8.83 38.33 -6.17
CA ALA A 727 -7.75 39.31 -6.34
C ALA A 727 -7.07 39.18 -7.72
N ILE A 728 -6.59 40.31 -8.24
CA ILE A 728 -5.78 40.41 -9.47
C ILE A 728 -4.57 41.31 -9.17
N VAL A 729 -3.42 41.02 -9.78
CA VAL A 729 -2.18 41.79 -9.64
C VAL A 729 -1.56 42.02 -11.02
N LYS A 730 -1.20 43.27 -11.33
CA LYS A 730 -0.44 43.66 -12.54
C LYS A 730 0.85 44.34 -12.10
N GLY A 731 2.01 43.70 -12.32
CA GLY A 731 3.32 44.16 -11.84
C GLY A 731 3.98 45.27 -12.66
N LYS A 732 3.21 46.22 -13.19
CA LYS A 732 3.69 47.34 -14.02
C LYS A 732 3.94 48.60 -13.17
N SER A 733 4.75 49.55 -13.64
CA SER A 733 4.82 50.86 -12.96
C SER A 733 3.54 51.68 -13.23
N LEU A 734 3.29 52.71 -12.41
CA LEU A 734 2.11 53.58 -12.58
C LEU A 734 2.06 54.29 -13.95
N LEU A 735 3.21 54.45 -14.62
CA LEU A 735 3.30 55.06 -15.95
C LEU A 735 3.11 54.06 -17.10
N ASP A 736 3.27 52.75 -16.82
CA ASP A 736 3.12 51.67 -17.81
C ASP A 736 1.74 50.97 -17.72
N LEU A 737 0.98 51.25 -16.64
CA LEU A 737 -0.38 50.75 -16.43
C LEU A 737 -1.38 51.46 -17.35
N GLU A 738 -2.19 50.66 -18.07
CA GLU A 738 -3.29 51.17 -18.87
C GLU A 738 -4.50 51.50 -17.98
N PHE A 739 -5.31 52.50 -18.35
CA PHE A 739 -6.48 52.91 -17.55
C PHE A 739 -7.47 51.75 -17.32
N GLU A 740 -7.66 50.87 -18.30
CA GLU A 740 -8.48 49.66 -18.16
C GLU A 740 -7.90 48.65 -17.16
N GLU A 741 -6.56 48.51 -17.08
CA GLU A 741 -5.92 47.65 -16.08
C GLU A 741 -6.10 48.21 -14.66
N ILE A 742 -6.00 49.54 -14.51
CA ILE A 742 -6.24 50.22 -13.23
C ILE A 742 -7.70 50.04 -12.80
N GLU A 743 -8.67 50.27 -13.69
CA GLU A 743 -10.09 50.08 -13.38
C GLU A 743 -10.39 48.60 -13.06
N LYS A 744 -9.91 47.65 -13.86
CA LYS A 744 -10.07 46.20 -13.62
C LYS A 744 -9.44 45.76 -12.29
N SER A 745 -8.31 46.34 -11.92
CA SER A 745 -7.64 46.06 -10.64
C SER A 745 -8.43 46.61 -9.45
N ILE A 746 -8.85 47.89 -9.48
CA ILE A 746 -9.63 48.50 -8.40
C ILE A 746 -11.00 47.84 -8.28
N THR A 747 -11.67 47.55 -9.40
CA THR A 747 -12.99 46.91 -9.38
C THR A 747 -12.93 45.51 -8.77
N THR A 748 -11.96 44.68 -9.19
CA THR A 748 -11.80 43.31 -8.67
C THR A 748 -11.30 43.29 -7.23
N ASN A 749 -10.26 44.06 -6.91
CA ASN A 749 -9.62 44.00 -5.59
C ASN A 749 -10.42 44.72 -4.49
N LEU A 750 -11.24 45.73 -4.82
CA LEU A 750 -11.98 46.55 -3.86
C LEU A 750 -13.50 46.58 -4.12
N THR A 751 -13.98 46.93 -5.32
CA THR A 751 -15.46 47.14 -5.49
C THR A 751 -16.26 45.84 -5.39
N ALA A 752 -15.70 44.72 -5.84
CA ALA A 752 -16.30 43.40 -5.69
C ALA A 752 -16.55 43.01 -4.22
N HIS A 753 -15.80 43.57 -3.26
CA HIS A 753 -16.05 43.36 -1.83
C HIS A 753 -17.36 44.06 -1.41
N PHE A 754 -17.65 45.26 -1.91
CA PHE A 754 -18.94 45.92 -1.68
C PHE A 754 -20.11 45.17 -2.34
N TYR A 755 -19.92 44.63 -3.56
CA TYR A 755 -20.98 43.88 -4.26
C TYR A 755 -21.33 42.57 -3.55
N THR A 756 -20.33 41.80 -3.12
CA THR A 756 -20.50 40.55 -2.36
C THR A 756 -21.11 40.82 -0.98
N LEU A 757 -20.61 41.80 -0.23
CA LEU A 757 -21.19 42.15 1.06
C LEU A 757 -22.65 42.60 0.92
N LYS A 758 -22.97 43.49 -0.04
CA LYS A 758 -24.34 44.00 -0.22
C LYS A 758 -25.33 42.95 -0.73
N THR A 759 -24.86 41.83 -1.29
CA THR A 759 -25.72 40.72 -1.75
C THR A 759 -25.86 39.60 -0.71
N PHE A 760 -24.78 39.22 -0.01
CA PHE A 760 -24.80 38.10 0.94
C PHE A 760 -25.10 38.50 2.40
N LEU A 761 -24.79 39.73 2.82
CA LEU A 761 -25.07 40.18 4.20
C LEU A 761 -26.56 40.21 4.56
N PRO A 762 -27.50 40.67 3.70
CA PRO A 762 -28.92 40.68 4.06
C PRO A 762 -29.50 39.27 4.25
N PRO A 763 -29.24 38.25 3.41
CA PRO A 763 -29.57 36.86 3.70
C PRO A 763 -28.99 36.35 5.03
N MET A 764 -27.71 36.62 5.33
CA MET A 764 -27.09 36.23 6.61
C MET A 764 -27.84 36.82 7.81
N ILE A 765 -28.18 38.11 7.77
CA ILE A 765 -28.95 38.79 8.84
C ILE A 765 -30.35 38.18 9.00
N ARG A 766 -31.04 37.85 7.90
CA ARG A 766 -32.36 37.18 7.95
C ARG A 766 -32.31 35.77 8.55
N GLY A 767 -31.16 35.10 8.48
CA GLY A 767 -31.01 33.71 8.89
C GLY A 767 -31.02 33.48 10.41
N GLY A 768 -30.67 34.49 11.22
CA GLY A 768 -30.69 34.40 12.68
C GLY A 768 -29.63 33.51 13.35
N ASN A 769 -28.93 32.65 12.59
CA ASN A 769 -27.88 31.75 13.10
C ASN A 769 -26.50 32.44 13.26
N GLY A 770 -26.46 33.78 13.29
CA GLY A 770 -25.24 34.57 13.15
C GLY A 770 -24.55 34.36 11.79
N GLY A 771 -23.23 34.60 11.73
CA GLY A 771 -22.45 34.35 10.51
C GLY A 771 -20.98 34.75 10.64
N THR A 772 -20.18 34.52 9.59
CA THR A 772 -18.75 34.85 9.58
C THR A 772 -18.31 35.48 8.24
N ILE A 773 -17.66 36.64 8.30
CA ILE A 773 -17.18 37.38 7.12
C ILE A 773 -15.64 37.42 7.14
N VAL A 774 -15.01 36.76 6.18
CA VAL A 774 -13.56 36.76 5.99
C VAL A 774 -13.19 37.72 4.84
N THR A 775 -12.22 38.59 5.09
CA THR A 775 -11.73 39.58 4.13
C THR A 775 -10.23 39.41 3.90
N MET A 776 -9.84 39.08 2.67
CA MET A 776 -8.43 38.91 2.28
C MET A 776 -7.82 40.24 1.83
N SER A 777 -7.11 40.89 2.75
CA SER A 777 -6.28 42.06 2.47
C SER A 777 -4.83 41.65 2.15
N SER A 778 -3.87 42.55 2.32
CA SER A 778 -2.43 42.28 2.17
C SER A 778 -1.62 43.31 2.98
N VAL A 779 -0.48 42.88 3.54
CA VAL A 779 0.44 43.79 4.26
C VAL A 779 0.93 44.96 3.39
N LEU A 780 0.90 44.80 2.05
CA LEU A 780 1.22 45.87 1.11
C LEU A 780 0.26 47.07 1.19
N GLY A 781 -0.95 46.92 1.73
CA GLY A 781 -1.86 48.04 2.02
C GLY A 781 -1.36 48.99 3.12
N HIS A 782 -0.39 48.56 3.95
CA HIS A 782 0.24 49.41 4.97
C HIS A 782 1.62 49.94 4.55
N LEU A 783 2.34 49.19 3.71
CA LEU A 783 3.67 49.58 3.23
C LEU A 783 3.65 50.41 1.95
N GLY A 784 2.88 49.99 0.95
CA GLY A 784 3.10 50.37 -0.45
C GLY A 784 4.42 49.81 -1.01
N ALA A 785 4.38 49.29 -2.24
CA ALA A 785 5.56 48.82 -2.98
C ALA A 785 5.57 49.44 -4.38
N ALA A 786 6.76 49.63 -4.95
CA ALA A 786 6.90 50.02 -6.35
C ALA A 786 6.28 48.95 -7.28
N SER A 787 5.76 49.40 -8.42
CA SER A 787 5.04 48.58 -9.42
C SER A 787 3.82 47.79 -8.89
N LEU A 788 3.18 48.28 -7.81
CA LEU A 788 1.95 47.74 -7.22
C LEU A 788 1.05 48.87 -6.64
N THR A 789 1.06 50.06 -7.26
CA THR A 789 0.37 51.25 -6.73
C THR A 789 -1.15 51.09 -6.66
N ASP A 790 -1.74 50.48 -7.68
CA ASP A 790 -3.15 50.12 -7.80
C ASP A 790 -3.56 49.09 -6.72
N TYR A 791 -2.78 48.00 -6.61
CA TYR A 791 -3.06 46.89 -5.70
C TYR A 791 -2.90 47.31 -4.23
N ALA A 792 -1.86 48.08 -3.91
CA ALA A 792 -1.65 48.61 -2.58
C ALA A 792 -2.77 49.57 -2.15
N ALA A 793 -3.18 50.49 -3.04
CA ALA A 793 -4.32 51.39 -2.78
C ALA A 793 -5.63 50.62 -2.58
N ALA A 794 -5.91 49.63 -3.44
CA ALA A 794 -7.10 48.79 -3.31
C ALA A 794 -7.12 47.99 -1.99
N LYS A 795 -6.00 47.37 -1.59
CA LYS A 795 -5.93 46.60 -0.33
C LYS A 795 -5.92 47.49 0.92
N ALA A 796 -5.35 48.69 0.86
CA ALA A 796 -5.53 49.71 1.91
C ALA A 796 -7.02 50.06 2.10
N GLY A 797 -7.73 50.30 1.00
CA GLY A 797 -9.18 50.54 1.00
C GLY A 797 -10.00 49.36 1.54
N VAL A 798 -9.61 48.12 1.23
CA VAL A 798 -10.25 46.90 1.79
C VAL A 798 -10.03 46.77 3.31
N THR A 799 -8.84 47.07 3.82
CA THR A 799 -8.61 47.10 5.28
C THR A 799 -9.39 48.22 5.96
N ALA A 800 -9.58 49.38 5.31
CA ALA A 800 -10.44 50.45 5.84
C ALA A 800 -11.92 50.03 5.86
N LEU A 801 -12.43 49.49 4.74
CA LEU A 801 -13.77 48.92 4.58
C LEU A 801 -14.08 47.92 5.70
N HIS A 802 -13.19 46.95 5.93
CA HIS A 802 -13.39 45.93 6.95
C HIS A 802 -13.47 46.49 8.38
N LYS A 803 -12.71 47.55 8.67
CA LYS A 803 -12.75 48.22 9.98
C LYS A 803 -14.07 48.95 10.21
N SER A 804 -14.57 49.68 9.20
CA SER A 804 -15.90 50.31 9.27
C SER A 804 -17.01 49.27 9.40
N LEU A 805 -17.02 48.24 8.55
CA LEU A 805 -17.98 47.14 8.60
C LEU A 805 -18.00 46.44 9.97
N THR A 806 -16.82 46.23 10.58
CA THR A 806 -16.72 45.62 11.92
C THR A 806 -17.35 46.51 12.99
N ALA A 807 -17.18 47.83 12.91
CA ALA A 807 -17.82 48.77 13.84
C ALA A 807 -19.36 48.82 13.63
N GLU A 808 -19.82 48.86 12.38
CA GLU A 808 -21.25 48.84 12.04
C GLU A 808 -21.93 47.54 12.51
N LEU A 809 -21.32 46.38 12.29
CA LEU A 809 -21.85 45.08 12.72
C LEU A 809 -21.78 44.89 14.24
N ALA A 810 -20.71 45.35 14.90
CA ALA A 810 -20.61 45.28 16.36
C ALA A 810 -21.70 46.09 17.08
N ALA A 811 -22.18 47.19 16.47
CA ALA A 811 -23.28 48.00 17.00
C ALA A 811 -24.69 47.49 16.63
N SER A 812 -24.85 46.79 15.49
CA SER A 812 -26.17 46.44 14.95
C SER A 812 -26.51 44.94 14.98
N HIS A 813 -25.54 44.06 14.74
CA HIS A 813 -25.73 42.61 14.56
C HIS A 813 -24.56 41.84 15.20
N PRO A 814 -24.45 41.82 16.54
CA PRO A 814 -23.27 41.34 17.28
C PRO A 814 -23.05 39.82 17.22
N GLU A 815 -23.87 39.08 16.46
CA GLU A 815 -23.74 37.65 16.17
C GLU A 815 -22.88 37.39 14.93
N ILE A 816 -22.72 38.38 14.05
CA ILE A 816 -21.88 38.28 12.85
C ILE A 816 -20.42 38.56 13.23
N ARG A 817 -19.54 37.61 12.94
CA ARG A 817 -18.10 37.65 13.26
C ARG A 817 -17.30 38.11 12.05
N THR A 818 -16.27 38.94 12.25
CA THR A 818 -15.45 39.51 11.17
C THR A 818 -13.99 39.09 11.30
N ILE A 819 -13.41 38.60 10.22
CA ILE A 819 -12.02 38.11 10.17
C ILE A 819 -11.26 38.88 9.09
N LEU A 820 -10.31 39.71 9.51
CA LEU A 820 -9.39 40.41 8.61
C LEU A 820 -8.11 39.59 8.45
N VAL A 821 -7.77 39.20 7.23
CA VAL A 821 -6.56 38.44 6.92
C VAL A 821 -5.57 39.33 6.19
N GLU A 822 -4.38 39.51 6.76
CA GLU A 822 -3.31 40.34 6.19
C GLU A 822 -2.04 39.49 6.00
N PRO A 823 -1.97 38.71 4.92
CA PRO A 823 -0.80 37.91 4.59
C PRO A 823 0.33 38.79 4.00
N GLY A 824 1.57 38.38 4.29
CA GLY A 824 2.76 38.77 3.56
C GLY A 824 2.88 38.08 2.20
N GLN A 825 4.10 37.82 1.74
CA GLN A 825 4.33 37.10 0.48
C GLN A 825 3.86 35.63 0.59
N LEU A 826 2.96 35.21 -0.30
CA LEU A 826 2.44 33.84 -0.39
C LEU A 826 3.00 33.12 -1.61
N SER A 827 3.29 31.82 -1.49
CA SER A 827 3.65 30.93 -2.62
C SER A 827 2.43 30.56 -3.48
N THR A 828 1.79 31.57 -4.07
CA THR A 828 0.65 31.42 -4.99
C THR A 828 1.02 31.82 -6.42
N PRO A 829 0.29 31.31 -7.45
CA PRO A 829 0.47 31.77 -8.84
C PRO A 829 0.26 33.28 -9.05
N LEU A 830 -0.45 33.96 -8.14
CA LEU A 830 -0.70 35.40 -8.21
C LEU A 830 0.59 36.24 -8.06
N PHE A 831 1.54 35.79 -7.24
CA PHE A 831 2.84 36.45 -6.99
C PHE A 831 4.01 35.65 -7.58
N TYR A 832 3.77 34.95 -8.69
CA TYR A 832 4.79 34.11 -9.31
C TYR A 832 5.98 34.92 -9.87
N GLY A 833 7.19 34.41 -9.67
CA GLY A 833 8.46 35.05 -10.05
C GLY A 833 9.08 35.97 -9.00
N VAL A 834 8.28 36.58 -8.11
CA VAL A 834 8.75 37.61 -7.14
C VAL A 834 9.84 37.06 -6.20
N GLN A 835 11.06 37.59 -6.33
CA GLN A 835 12.15 37.25 -5.42
C GLN A 835 11.90 37.74 -3.99
N THR A 836 12.18 36.86 -3.04
CA THR A 836 11.97 37.09 -1.61
C THR A 836 13.01 38.06 -1.04
N PRO A 837 12.63 39.06 -0.23
CA PRO A 837 13.58 40.07 0.24
C PRO A 837 14.62 39.53 1.23
N HIS A 838 14.21 38.74 2.23
CA HIS A 838 15.13 38.03 3.13
C HIS A 838 14.45 36.89 3.91
N ALA A 839 14.78 35.63 3.61
CA ALA A 839 14.06 34.45 4.13
C ALA A 839 13.98 34.36 5.68
N PHE A 840 15.01 34.81 6.40
CA PHE A 840 15.01 34.78 7.88
C PHE A 840 13.96 35.73 8.52
N VAL A 841 13.72 36.90 7.91
CA VAL A 841 12.91 37.99 8.49
C VAL A 841 11.52 38.07 7.85
N ALA A 842 11.47 37.93 6.52
CA ALA A 842 10.27 37.91 5.71
C ALA A 842 10.24 36.62 4.87
N PRO A 843 9.99 35.45 5.51
CA PRO A 843 9.80 34.19 4.79
C PRO A 843 8.53 34.24 3.93
N VAL A 844 8.52 33.46 2.85
CA VAL A 844 7.28 33.16 2.12
C VAL A 844 6.42 32.28 2.99
N VAL A 845 5.15 32.63 3.14
CA VAL A 845 4.17 31.82 3.85
C VAL A 845 3.50 30.86 2.86
N GLU A 846 3.42 29.58 3.20
CA GLU A 846 2.63 28.64 2.41
C GLU A 846 1.13 28.94 2.57
N PRO A 847 0.34 28.96 1.48
CA PRO A 847 -1.12 29.16 1.57
C PRO A 847 -1.82 28.19 2.52
N VAL A 848 -1.25 27.00 2.72
CA VAL A 848 -1.72 25.97 3.65
C VAL A 848 -1.69 26.45 5.12
N ASP A 849 -0.74 27.30 5.51
CA ASP A 849 -0.67 27.82 6.89
C ASP A 849 -1.64 28.98 7.14
N VAL A 850 -1.85 29.87 6.16
CA VAL A 850 -2.94 30.87 6.23
C VAL A 850 -4.30 30.18 6.24
N CYS A 851 -4.50 29.14 5.41
CA CYS A 851 -5.70 28.32 5.39
C CYS A 851 -6.02 27.72 6.77
N LYS A 852 -5.03 27.12 7.46
CA LYS A 852 -5.21 26.59 8.83
C LYS A 852 -5.70 27.63 9.83
N GLU A 853 -5.13 28.83 9.82
CA GLU A 853 -5.44 29.89 10.80
C GLU A 853 -6.79 30.55 10.50
N VAL A 854 -7.12 30.77 9.23
CA VAL A 854 -8.46 31.24 8.81
C VAL A 854 -9.54 30.23 9.19
N ILE A 855 -9.31 28.94 8.91
CA ILE A 855 -10.24 27.87 9.29
C ILE A 855 -10.35 27.75 10.81
N ALA A 856 -9.24 27.82 11.56
CA ALA A 856 -9.27 27.77 13.03
C ALA A 856 -10.00 28.98 13.66
N ALA A 857 -10.00 30.15 13.02
CA ALA A 857 -10.77 31.31 13.46
C ALA A 857 -12.28 31.16 13.18
N ILE A 858 -12.65 30.61 12.02
CA ILE A 858 -14.04 30.27 11.66
C ILE A 858 -14.58 29.16 12.58
N ASP A 859 -13.88 28.02 12.66
CA ASP A 859 -14.20 26.86 13.51
C ASP A 859 -14.44 27.26 14.98
N ALA A 860 -13.70 28.27 15.46
CA ALA A 860 -13.80 28.76 16.84
C ALA A 860 -14.82 29.90 17.02
N GLY A 861 -15.55 30.29 15.97
CA GLY A 861 -16.61 31.30 16.00
C GLY A 861 -16.17 32.71 16.38
N LYS A 862 -14.90 33.10 16.15
CA LYS A 862 -14.31 34.34 16.66
C LYS A 862 -14.09 35.39 15.55
N SER A 863 -14.35 36.65 15.87
CA SER A 863 -13.74 37.75 15.12
C SER A 863 -12.23 37.78 15.38
N ALA A 864 -11.41 38.07 14.38
CA ALA A 864 -9.95 37.96 14.47
C ALA A 864 -9.19 38.82 13.45
N HIS A 865 -7.99 39.25 13.82
CA HIS A 865 -6.98 39.78 12.88
C HIS A 865 -5.88 38.74 12.66
N VAL A 866 -5.84 38.16 11.47
CA VAL A 866 -4.92 37.08 11.07
C VAL A 866 -3.83 37.66 10.17
N ALA A 867 -2.78 38.20 10.79
CA ALA A 867 -1.60 38.71 10.11
C ALA A 867 -0.42 37.73 10.23
N MET A 868 0.16 37.33 9.09
CA MET A 868 1.28 36.37 9.02
C MET A 868 2.24 36.67 7.85
N PRO A 869 3.56 36.42 7.98
CA PRO A 869 4.26 35.89 9.15
C PRO A 869 4.50 37.00 10.19
N LEU A 870 5.30 36.76 11.25
CA LEU A 870 5.50 37.67 12.39
C LEU A 870 5.57 39.16 12.05
N TYR A 871 6.35 39.58 11.03
CA TYR A 871 6.51 40.99 10.67
C TYR A 871 5.20 41.68 10.27
N ALA A 872 4.25 40.94 9.67
CA ALA A 872 2.92 41.44 9.31
C ALA A 872 2.15 41.95 10.54
N ARG A 873 2.25 41.22 11.66
CA ARG A 873 1.61 41.57 12.93
C ARG A 873 2.15 42.86 13.55
N TRP A 874 3.39 43.22 13.22
CA TRP A 874 4.10 44.37 13.76
C TRP A 874 4.19 45.51 12.74
N ILE A 875 3.55 45.41 11.57
CA ILE A 875 3.72 46.39 10.49
C ILE A 875 3.29 47.80 10.87
N HIS A 876 2.30 47.95 11.76
CA HIS A 876 1.89 49.26 12.26
C HIS A 876 2.99 49.99 13.05
N TRP A 877 3.96 49.27 13.65
CA TRP A 877 5.11 49.88 14.30
C TRP A 877 6.12 50.49 13.32
N TYR A 878 6.19 49.99 12.08
CA TYR A 878 7.06 50.59 11.05
C TYR A 878 6.68 52.06 10.79
N ASN A 879 5.37 52.37 10.79
CA ASN A 879 4.86 53.73 10.61
C ASN A 879 5.17 54.67 11.79
N VAL A 880 5.55 54.14 12.96
CA VAL A 880 5.96 54.90 14.15
C VAL A 880 7.46 55.23 14.13
N LEU A 881 8.27 54.54 13.31
CA LEU A 881 9.70 54.78 13.19
C LEU A 881 10.00 56.11 12.46
N PRO A 882 11.11 56.81 12.77
CA PRO A 882 11.54 57.98 12.01
C PRO A 882 11.75 57.67 10.52
N VAL A 883 11.43 58.61 9.64
CA VAL A 883 11.41 58.42 8.16
C VAL A 883 12.76 57.91 7.61
N ALA A 884 13.90 58.35 8.18
CA ALA A 884 15.21 57.83 7.81
C ALA A 884 15.37 56.33 8.11
N VAL A 885 14.89 55.87 9.27
CA VAL A 885 14.89 54.44 9.66
C VAL A 885 13.94 53.65 8.79
N GLN A 886 12.76 54.19 8.45
CA GLN A 886 11.83 53.60 7.50
C GLN A 886 12.50 53.37 6.13
N GLN A 887 13.18 54.37 5.57
CA GLN A 887 13.89 54.22 4.29
C GLN A 887 15.03 53.20 4.34
N ILE A 888 15.80 53.16 5.44
CA ILE A 888 16.87 52.14 5.62
C ILE A 888 16.25 50.74 5.68
N ALA A 889 15.20 50.55 6.48
CA ALA A 889 14.50 49.27 6.60
C ALA A 889 13.90 48.82 5.26
N ARG A 890 13.28 49.74 4.49
CA ARG A 890 12.74 49.47 3.15
C ARG A 890 13.81 49.04 2.15
N LYS A 891 14.99 49.69 2.15
CA LYS A 891 16.14 49.32 1.31
C LYS A 891 16.72 47.95 1.69
N VAL A 892 16.91 47.68 2.99
CA VAL A 892 17.38 46.38 3.50
C VAL A 892 16.38 45.28 3.16
N ALA A 893 15.09 45.54 3.32
CA ALA A 893 14.00 44.61 3.00
C ALA A 893 13.58 44.60 1.53
N ARG A 894 14.36 45.21 0.61
CA ARG A 894 14.23 45.13 -0.87
C ARG A 894 12.80 45.25 -1.44
N VAL A 895 11.91 45.96 -0.75
CA VAL A 895 10.46 45.93 -1.05
C VAL A 895 10.22 46.47 -2.46
N ASP A 896 10.85 47.60 -2.80
CA ASP A 896 10.64 48.31 -4.06
C ASP A 896 11.36 47.66 -5.26
N THR A 897 12.28 46.70 -5.04
CA THR A 897 12.97 45.99 -6.14
C THR A 897 12.44 44.57 -6.37
N SER A 898 11.74 43.98 -5.40
CA SER A 898 11.19 42.61 -5.49
C SER A 898 10.37 42.34 -6.76
N MET A 899 9.59 43.32 -7.21
CA MET A 899 8.70 43.21 -8.37
C MET A 899 9.41 43.19 -9.72
N GLN A 900 10.71 43.50 -9.82
CA GLN A 900 11.49 43.41 -11.07
C GLN A 900 11.58 41.98 -11.65
N THR A 901 11.18 40.97 -10.86
CA THR A 901 11.18 39.55 -11.23
C THR A 901 9.76 38.95 -11.34
N PHE A 902 8.73 39.79 -11.25
CA PHE A 902 7.33 39.36 -11.35
C PHE A 902 7.01 38.82 -12.76
N ILE A 903 6.54 37.57 -12.81
CA ILE A 903 5.98 36.94 -14.01
C ILE A 903 4.44 36.91 -13.91
N GLY A 904 3.92 36.74 -12.69
CA GLY A 904 2.49 36.70 -12.41
C GLY A 904 1.77 35.46 -12.97
N ARG A 905 0.44 35.52 -12.96
CA ARG A 905 -0.43 34.49 -13.56
C ARG A 905 -0.59 34.79 -15.04
N GLN A 906 0.13 34.07 -15.91
CA GLN A 906 -0.11 34.14 -17.35
C GLN A 906 -1.58 33.82 -17.67
N GLU A 907 -2.25 34.76 -18.34
CA GLU A 907 -3.61 34.57 -18.84
C GLU A 907 -3.57 33.56 -20.03
N ARG A 908 -4.63 32.76 -20.23
CA ARG A 908 -4.64 31.69 -21.27
C ARG A 908 -4.65 32.28 -22.68
N GLY A 909 -3.47 32.56 -23.23
CA GLY A 909 -3.27 32.98 -24.62
C GLY A 909 -1.87 32.62 -25.13
N MET A 910 -1.78 32.30 -26.42
CA MET A 910 -0.53 31.98 -27.14
C MET A 910 0.34 30.86 -26.53
N SER A 911 -0.10 29.62 -26.72
CA SER A 911 0.82 28.48 -26.80
C SER A 911 0.68 27.80 -28.17
N GLU A 912 1.31 28.39 -29.19
CA GLU A 912 1.62 27.66 -30.43
C GLU A 912 2.88 28.24 -31.10
N LYS A 913 3.74 27.33 -31.58
CA LYS A 913 4.94 27.53 -32.42
C LYS A 913 6.18 28.17 -31.75
N ASN A 914 7.28 27.43 -31.89
CA ASN A 914 8.68 27.77 -31.54
C ASN A 914 8.92 27.93 -30.02
N GLY A 915 10.05 27.50 -29.45
CA GLY A 915 11.23 26.85 -30.03
C GLY A 915 12.46 27.17 -29.18
N SER A 916 13.40 26.22 -29.05
CA SER A 916 14.65 26.30 -28.26
C SER A 916 14.55 26.56 -26.74
N LEU A 917 15.11 25.60 -26.00
CA LEU A 917 15.94 25.71 -24.78
C LEU A 917 16.12 27.11 -24.13
N ILE A 918 15.88 27.18 -22.82
CA ILE A 918 16.95 27.03 -21.80
C ILE A 918 16.55 25.90 -20.85
#